data_AF-A0A3D0YHX9-F1
#
_entry.id   AF-A0A3D0YHX9-F1
#
_cell.length_a   1.000
_cell.length_b   1.000
_cell.length_c   1.000
_cell.angle_alpha   90.00
_cell.angle_beta   90.00
_cell.angle_gamma   90.00
#
_symmetry.space_group_name_H-M   'P 1'
#
loop_
_entity.id
_entity.type
_entity.pdbx_description
1 polymer ?
#
loop_
_entity_poly.entity_id
_entity_poly.type
_entity_poly.pdbx_seq_one_letter_code
_entity_poly.pdbx_strand_id
1 'polypeptide(L)'
;MQNNLLLTIYGISLPLFSGNEVLRADNDQRPNILCIVCEDISPYLGCYGDPVARTPNLDNFSKEAIRYTGMYSTMGVSAPSRAALITGMYPTSIGANNMRTTQKKSKPEGITPYEVVLPEGVKCFTEYLREAGYYCTNNAKTDYQFASPLTAWDEQGVTAHWKNAPESMPFFSIFNLNVTHEFQIMERSGLHLSVNPNDIILPPYYPDDPVIRHDMAVMYSNITEMDKQFQVLIDELENTDKWDNTIVIFYSDNGGPLPRQKREIYESGTLVPFMIRFPDRYKGGTTDTDLHMFIDIPATILSLAGVPVPDYMHGSPFLGKQKGEKRKYVFGARDRLDTFYDKQGCVRDTRFRYIRNYMPAQSDYLPIISRSPMPLMRRLEELHTAGKLNHDQEKWFQSPRPEAELYDLSTDPHELNNLANNPRYTAKIRELSLAFDQWVTDYNGHWKLTEKELINRFWPGGVQPVVNQPVVSVKNGVATITCSTPGASIAYQINGKGISEDHWYLYTKPFPVKENDKITTIGTRAGYKNSSLQAEADELLMEWVESLLSYQVAHADPSLDGGLMCPACVRIHGRCGDAVLPLMYAAEKTSNAKYIQAAKRLMKWMENMRQPDGSWMNDVNVSDWNGTTVFAAIALYEALHHYGYLLDDSTRNVWDQQLLSAGEFIFHNDFIYSRRREGMRNMNVNYSASATYALYAIGKKFNRNDFVQKANQIASDLKGYFTENDFFLFGEGPEIWEKTKNGCFPVDLGYNVEESLPNMMFYAEMAGDHELKELLRKSMDTHLAFMLPDGAWDNSWGTRSFKWTYWGGRTSDGFMGGYAIPDAGKHPEYYEAIRRNISLLKQFTHNGLLYGGMHYKTAGMKPCIHHTFGHAKALASFLALPVATPPRVLLPRDKEYGVKYYKDINTWLVAEDDWRATITGFDAEYKVKGTHPMGGALSMLWHKKTGPVFAATMNKFSMIEAPNMQSYLQENKMPGTPRIELQENGDMYSNLDDLDALINYHKKGDAHIFHTHTHLVNSEQAYSSLGNSVVEITYTFDAGNILIRCKGDKSLTGKGIKLVLPVISDPEEKVRRNGNELSIKKQNCSLILKSNSMLQIAPTDPNGRIFNPVPGFSFIPVVIEPGPNGEMEVTIAVEK
;
A
#
# COMPACT_ATOMS: atom_id res chain seq x y z
N MET A 1 4.87 71.75 -38.16
CA MET A 1 3.67 72.36 -38.76
C MET A 1 2.45 71.78 -38.07
N GLN A 2 1.80 72.65 -37.30
CA GLN A 2 0.42 72.72 -36.78
C GLN A 2 -0.61 71.58 -36.96
N ASN A 3 -1.37 71.41 -35.85
CA ASN A 3 -2.81 71.08 -35.68
C ASN A 3 -3.27 69.61 -35.78
N ASN A 4 -4.30 69.12 -35.06
CA ASN A 4 -5.04 69.45 -33.82
C ASN A 4 -5.83 68.16 -33.50
N LEU A 5 -5.72 67.59 -32.30
CA LEU A 5 -6.76 67.55 -31.24
C LEU A 5 -8.24 67.58 -31.71
N LEU A 6 -9.00 66.51 -31.42
CA LEU A 6 -10.38 66.58 -30.91
C LEU A 6 -10.91 65.21 -30.45
N LEU A 7 -11.30 65.17 -29.17
CA LEU A 7 -12.20 64.19 -28.56
C LEU A 7 -13.56 64.19 -29.27
N THR A 8 -14.24 63.04 -29.30
CA THR A 8 -15.71 63.03 -29.30
C THR A 8 -16.22 61.92 -28.38
N ILE A 9 -16.93 62.38 -27.36
CA ILE A 9 -17.71 61.65 -26.36
C ILE A 9 -18.94 61.04 -27.04
N TYR A 10 -19.26 59.77 -26.77
CA TYR A 10 -20.63 59.26 -26.90
C TYR A 10 -21.03 58.44 -25.68
N GLY A 11 -21.83 59.11 -24.83
CA GLY A 11 -23.11 58.64 -24.31
C GLY A 11 -23.23 57.19 -23.84
N ILE A 12 -23.19 57.04 -22.52
CA ILE A 12 -23.77 55.91 -21.79
C ILE A 12 -25.30 55.96 -21.97
N SER A 13 -25.88 54.96 -22.63
CA SER A 13 -27.29 54.62 -22.53
C SER A 13 -27.39 53.18 -22.01
N LEU A 14 -27.76 53.04 -20.74
CA LEU A 14 -28.16 51.79 -20.10
C LEU A 14 -29.49 51.30 -20.69
N PRO A 15 -29.61 50.06 -21.19
CA PRO A 15 -30.88 49.37 -21.22
C PRO A 15 -31.04 48.58 -19.92
N LEU A 16 -32.04 48.99 -19.13
CA LEU A 16 -32.69 48.16 -18.13
C LEU A 16 -33.28 46.92 -18.84
N PHE A 17 -32.67 45.75 -18.64
CA PHE A 17 -33.33 44.47 -18.86
C PHE A 17 -33.73 43.87 -17.50
N SER A 18 -34.98 44.14 -17.14
CA SER A 18 -35.76 43.33 -16.21
C SER A 18 -36.16 42.02 -16.89
N GLY A 19 -36.01 40.90 -16.21
CA GLY A 19 -36.67 39.65 -16.58
C GLY A 19 -35.70 38.46 -16.63
N ASN A 20 -35.93 37.53 -15.71
CA ASN A 20 -35.34 36.19 -15.71
C ASN A 20 -35.55 35.49 -17.07
N GLU A 21 -34.54 35.49 -17.93
CA GLU A 21 -34.30 34.37 -18.83
C GLU A 21 -32.87 33.92 -18.58
N VAL A 22 -32.77 32.82 -17.83
CA VAL A 22 -31.63 31.93 -17.89
C VAL A 22 -31.40 31.67 -19.38
N LEU A 23 -30.30 32.18 -19.91
CA LEU A 23 -29.70 31.65 -21.13
C LEU A 23 -29.45 30.17 -20.86
N ARG A 24 -30.43 29.33 -21.20
CA ARG A 24 -30.20 27.92 -21.49
C ARG A 24 -29.17 27.94 -22.61
N ALA A 25 -27.91 27.72 -22.26
CA ALA A 25 -26.96 27.22 -23.22
C ALA A 25 -27.62 25.96 -23.83
N ASP A 26 -27.81 25.96 -25.14
CA ASP A 26 -28.24 24.77 -25.88
C ASP A 26 -27.45 23.56 -25.36
N ASN A 27 -28.16 22.44 -25.14
CA ASN A 27 -27.55 21.15 -24.85
C ASN A 27 -26.37 20.94 -25.79
N ASP A 28 -25.15 20.91 -25.24
CA ASP A 28 -23.92 20.64 -25.96
C ASP A 28 -24.08 19.23 -26.58
N GLN A 29 -24.42 19.15 -27.88
CA GLN A 29 -24.74 17.91 -28.62
C GLN A 29 -23.50 17.03 -28.85
N ARG A 30 -22.70 16.79 -27.80
CA ARG A 30 -21.54 15.89 -27.88
C ARG A 30 -22.02 14.44 -27.89
N PRO A 31 -21.45 13.58 -28.76
CA PRO A 31 -21.82 12.17 -28.78
C PRO A 31 -21.21 11.44 -27.58
N ASN A 32 -21.92 10.43 -27.09
CA ASN A 32 -21.32 9.39 -26.26
C ASN A 32 -20.39 8.53 -27.11
N ILE A 33 -19.40 7.91 -26.48
CA ILE A 33 -18.43 7.04 -27.17
C ILE A 33 -18.24 5.77 -26.37
N LEU A 34 -18.55 4.63 -26.98
CA LEU A 34 -18.34 3.29 -26.42
C LEU A 34 -17.27 2.55 -27.22
N CYS A 35 -16.19 2.16 -26.55
CA CYS A 35 -15.17 1.28 -27.09
C CYS A 35 -15.37 -0.15 -26.54
N ILE A 36 -15.54 -1.11 -27.44
CA ILE A 36 -15.56 -2.54 -27.10
C ILE A 36 -14.28 -3.16 -27.66
N VAL A 37 -13.43 -3.60 -26.74
CA VAL A 37 -12.07 -4.07 -27.02
C VAL A 37 -11.99 -5.57 -26.75
N CYS A 38 -11.55 -6.36 -27.71
CA CYS A 38 -11.27 -7.77 -27.49
C CYS A 38 -9.76 -8.04 -27.43
N GLU A 39 -9.35 -9.05 -26.67
CA GLU A 39 -7.93 -9.34 -26.48
C GLU A 39 -7.38 -10.26 -27.56
N ASP A 40 -6.21 -9.93 -28.10
CA ASP A 40 -5.42 -10.81 -28.97
C ASP A 40 -6.15 -11.37 -30.21
N ILE A 41 -6.73 -10.54 -31.09
CA ILE A 41 -7.29 -11.04 -32.37
C ILE A 41 -6.76 -10.29 -33.60
N SER A 42 -6.34 -11.06 -34.60
CA SER A 42 -6.25 -10.59 -35.99
C SER A 42 -7.65 -10.60 -36.63
N PRO A 43 -7.82 -10.14 -37.89
CA PRO A 43 -9.13 -10.07 -38.57
C PRO A 43 -9.80 -11.42 -38.92
N TYR A 44 -9.81 -12.38 -37.99
CA TYR A 44 -10.49 -13.67 -38.06
C TYR A 44 -12.01 -13.52 -37.79
N LEU A 45 -12.68 -12.69 -38.58
CA LEU A 45 -14.11 -12.36 -38.45
C LEU A 45 -14.82 -12.56 -39.80
N GLY A 46 -16.09 -12.97 -39.79
CA GLY A 46 -16.88 -13.22 -41.01
C GLY A 46 -16.94 -11.99 -41.92
N CYS A 47 -17.19 -10.81 -41.34
CA CYS A 47 -17.19 -9.53 -42.04
C CYS A 47 -15.82 -9.09 -42.56
N TYR A 48 -14.73 -9.75 -42.20
CA TYR A 48 -13.41 -9.54 -42.81
C TYR A 48 -13.09 -10.58 -43.89
N GLY A 49 -14.04 -11.45 -44.23
CA GLY A 49 -13.93 -12.47 -45.27
C GLY A 49 -13.41 -13.82 -44.79
N ASP A 50 -13.33 -14.04 -43.47
CA ASP A 50 -12.95 -15.32 -42.90
C ASP A 50 -14.10 -16.34 -43.01
N PRO A 51 -13.94 -17.46 -43.73
CA PRO A 51 -15.00 -18.44 -43.93
C PRO A 51 -15.21 -19.39 -42.75
N VAL A 52 -14.30 -19.42 -41.77
CA VAL A 52 -14.38 -20.29 -40.58
C VAL A 52 -15.05 -19.56 -39.42
N ALA A 53 -14.85 -18.24 -39.33
CA ALA A 53 -15.40 -17.41 -38.26
C ALA A 53 -16.93 -17.47 -38.19
N ARG A 54 -17.46 -17.57 -36.96
CA ARG A 54 -18.90 -17.52 -36.67
C ARG A 54 -19.21 -16.30 -35.82
N THR A 55 -19.36 -15.15 -36.47
CA THR A 55 -19.52 -13.84 -35.81
C THR A 55 -20.76 -13.08 -36.30
N PRO A 56 -21.97 -13.69 -36.24
CA PRO A 56 -23.16 -13.10 -36.84
C PRO A 56 -23.49 -11.71 -36.32
N ASN A 57 -23.18 -11.40 -35.06
CA ASN A 57 -23.49 -10.10 -34.45
C ASN A 57 -22.57 -9.01 -35.00
N LEU A 58 -21.25 -9.24 -35.00
CA LEU A 58 -20.28 -8.34 -35.61
C LEU A 58 -20.48 -8.23 -37.13
N ASP A 59 -20.88 -9.32 -37.79
CA ASP A 59 -21.20 -9.31 -39.21
C ASP A 59 -22.39 -8.41 -39.52
N ASN A 60 -23.42 -8.43 -38.66
CA ASN A 60 -24.54 -7.53 -38.77
C ASN A 60 -24.15 -6.08 -38.43
N PHE A 61 -23.40 -5.87 -37.35
CA PHE A 61 -22.87 -4.56 -36.96
C PHE A 61 -22.06 -3.90 -38.08
N SER A 62 -21.28 -4.69 -38.83
CA SER A 62 -20.48 -4.19 -39.96
C SER A 62 -21.30 -3.52 -41.07
N LYS A 63 -22.61 -3.82 -41.18
CA LYS A 63 -23.51 -3.19 -42.15
C LYS A 63 -23.87 -1.74 -41.77
N GLU A 64 -23.70 -1.39 -40.50
CA GLU A 64 -23.96 -0.05 -39.97
C GLU A 64 -22.68 0.70 -39.59
N ALA A 65 -21.55 0.00 -39.58
CA ALA A 65 -20.24 0.54 -39.26
C ALA A 65 -19.38 0.77 -40.52
N ILE A 66 -18.39 1.65 -40.40
CA ILE A 66 -17.25 1.69 -41.31
C ILE A 66 -16.29 0.58 -40.88
N ARG A 67 -15.93 -0.31 -41.79
CA ARG A 67 -14.92 -1.36 -41.57
C ARG A 67 -13.55 -0.91 -42.06
N TYR A 68 -12.53 -1.02 -41.23
CA TYR A 68 -11.16 -0.59 -41.56
C TYR A 68 -10.27 -1.82 -41.75
N THR A 69 -9.68 -1.97 -42.95
CA THR A 69 -8.81 -3.13 -43.25
C THR A 69 -7.33 -2.85 -43.00
N GLY A 70 -6.98 -1.64 -42.57
CA GLY A 70 -5.58 -1.20 -42.39
C GLY A 70 -5.32 -0.58 -41.02
N MET A 71 -5.85 -1.15 -39.94
CA MET A 71 -5.57 -0.69 -38.57
C MET A 71 -4.45 -1.50 -37.92
N TYR A 72 -3.34 -0.85 -37.55
CA TYR A 72 -2.14 -1.49 -37.04
C TYR A 72 -1.81 -1.10 -35.60
N SER A 73 -1.55 -2.10 -34.76
CA SER A 73 -0.89 -1.88 -33.49
C SER A 73 0.58 -1.49 -33.70
N THR A 74 1.09 -0.62 -32.83
CA THR A 74 2.51 -0.24 -32.81
C THR A 74 3.43 -1.39 -32.45
N MET A 75 2.94 -2.35 -31.65
CA MET A 75 3.68 -3.51 -31.18
C MET A 75 2.70 -4.67 -30.95
N GLY A 76 3.02 -5.88 -31.38
CA GLY A 76 2.09 -7.02 -31.35
C GLY A 76 1.79 -7.61 -29.96
N VAL A 77 1.79 -6.80 -28.90
CA VAL A 77 1.61 -7.26 -27.51
C VAL A 77 0.95 -6.18 -26.64
N SER A 78 0.15 -6.64 -25.68
CA SER A 78 -0.84 -5.85 -24.94
C SER A 78 -0.29 -4.59 -24.24
N ALA A 79 0.68 -4.69 -23.32
CA ALA A 79 1.04 -3.54 -22.48
C ALA A 79 1.66 -2.34 -23.25
N PRO A 80 2.63 -2.53 -24.17
CA PRO A 80 3.06 -1.45 -25.05
C PRO A 80 1.95 -0.92 -25.95
N SER A 81 1.08 -1.79 -26.49
CA SER A 81 -0.06 -1.36 -27.31
C SER A 81 -1.04 -0.47 -26.53
N ARG A 82 -1.34 -0.84 -25.27
CA ARG A 82 -2.20 -0.08 -24.36
C ARG A 82 -1.56 1.23 -23.93
N ALA A 83 -0.23 1.28 -23.77
CA ALA A 83 0.50 2.53 -23.58
C ALA A 83 0.32 3.48 -24.79
N ALA A 84 0.32 2.95 -26.02
CA ALA A 84 0.02 3.74 -27.22
C ALA A 84 -1.43 4.25 -27.22
N LEU A 85 -2.39 3.38 -26.89
CA LEU A 85 -3.82 3.70 -26.83
C LEU A 85 -4.19 4.70 -25.72
N ILE A 86 -3.46 4.76 -24.61
CA ILE A 86 -3.78 5.72 -23.54
C ILE A 86 -3.07 7.08 -23.73
N THR A 87 -2.00 7.15 -24.53
CA THR A 87 -1.19 8.36 -24.70
C THR A 87 -1.27 9.00 -26.09
N GLY A 88 -1.63 8.24 -27.13
CA GLY A 88 -1.51 8.68 -28.52
C GLY A 88 -0.05 8.78 -29.00
N MET A 89 0.89 8.13 -28.30
CA MET A 89 2.33 8.18 -28.59
C MET A 89 2.91 6.79 -28.89
N TYR A 90 3.94 6.75 -29.72
CA TYR A 90 4.72 5.52 -29.95
C TYR A 90 5.33 5.02 -28.63
N PRO A 91 5.16 3.75 -28.22
CA PRO A 91 5.74 3.24 -26.98
C PRO A 91 7.26 3.38 -26.92
N THR A 92 7.93 3.20 -28.07
CA THR A 92 9.36 3.39 -28.29
C THR A 92 9.84 4.83 -28.10
N SER A 93 8.95 5.82 -28.18
CA SER A 93 9.26 7.24 -27.93
C SER A 93 9.23 7.59 -26.44
N ILE A 94 8.33 6.98 -25.68
CA ILE A 94 8.13 7.22 -24.25
C ILE A 94 8.83 6.20 -23.36
N GLY A 95 9.48 5.18 -23.95
CA GLY A 95 10.17 4.10 -23.22
C GLY A 95 9.24 3.04 -22.64
N ALA A 96 8.03 2.92 -23.18
CA ALA A 96 7.02 1.92 -22.82
C ALA A 96 7.02 0.66 -23.71
N ASN A 97 8.08 0.47 -24.51
CA ASN A 97 8.24 -0.62 -25.47
C ASN A 97 8.54 -1.99 -24.83
N ASN A 98 9.08 -2.04 -23.61
CA ASN A 98 9.43 -3.28 -22.93
C ASN A 98 8.20 -3.89 -22.25
N MET A 99 7.83 -5.14 -22.53
CA MET A 99 6.59 -5.75 -22.01
C MET A 99 6.58 -5.89 -20.48
N ARG A 100 5.51 -5.43 -19.81
CA ARG A 100 5.21 -5.64 -18.38
C ARG A 100 6.33 -5.18 -17.42
N THR A 101 6.78 -3.94 -17.54
CA THR A 101 7.86 -3.36 -16.73
C THR A 101 7.59 -3.37 -15.23
N THR A 102 6.32 -3.35 -14.82
CA THR A 102 5.89 -3.30 -13.42
C THR A 102 5.78 -4.68 -12.75
N GLN A 103 5.84 -5.78 -13.51
CA GLN A 103 5.64 -7.12 -12.96
C GLN A 103 6.92 -7.71 -12.35
N LYS A 104 6.79 -8.38 -11.19
CA LYS A 104 7.92 -9.09 -10.55
C LYS A 104 8.31 -10.36 -11.32
N LYS A 105 7.33 -11.05 -11.90
CA LYS A 105 7.50 -12.28 -12.69
C LYS A 105 7.64 -11.87 -14.18
N SER A 106 8.43 -12.61 -14.96
CA SER A 106 8.65 -12.36 -16.40
C SER A 106 9.54 -11.17 -16.75
N LYS A 107 10.73 -11.07 -16.13
CA LYS A 107 11.75 -10.05 -16.46
C LYS A 107 13.16 -10.65 -16.54
N PRO A 108 14.09 -10.02 -17.29
CA PRO A 108 15.49 -10.44 -17.34
C PRO A 108 16.17 -10.33 -15.98
N GLU A 109 17.23 -11.11 -15.79
CA GLU A 109 18.06 -11.06 -14.59
C GLU A 109 18.68 -9.65 -14.41
N GLY A 110 18.69 -9.15 -13.18
CA GLY A 110 19.27 -7.85 -12.84
C GLY A 110 18.45 -6.62 -13.27
N ILE A 111 17.22 -6.81 -13.75
CA ILE A 111 16.25 -5.71 -13.96
C ILE A 111 15.30 -5.64 -12.76
N THR A 112 15.15 -4.47 -12.15
CA THR A 112 14.15 -4.22 -11.10
C THR A 112 12.85 -3.75 -11.74
N PRO A 113 11.65 -4.18 -11.29
CA PRO A 113 10.39 -3.66 -11.82
C PRO A 113 10.30 -2.14 -11.67
N TYR A 114 9.72 -1.49 -12.66
CA TYR A 114 9.62 -0.04 -12.72
C TYR A 114 8.36 0.41 -13.47
N GLU A 115 7.89 1.60 -13.12
CA GLU A 115 6.87 2.31 -13.89
C GLU A 115 7.53 3.26 -14.89
N VAL A 116 6.99 3.30 -16.10
CA VAL A 116 7.40 4.26 -17.12
C VAL A 116 6.97 5.66 -16.68
N VAL A 117 7.92 6.58 -16.63
CA VAL A 117 7.64 7.99 -16.32
C VAL A 117 7.38 8.75 -17.61
N LEU A 118 6.14 9.22 -17.79
CA LEU A 118 5.78 9.99 -18.98
C LEU A 118 6.52 11.35 -19.01
N PRO A 119 6.88 11.83 -20.22
CA PRO A 119 7.43 13.18 -20.38
C PRO A 119 6.53 14.25 -19.75
N GLU A 120 7.13 15.37 -19.36
CA GLU A 120 6.36 16.48 -18.77
C GLU A 120 5.27 16.97 -19.73
N GLY A 121 4.06 17.19 -19.19
CA GLY A 121 2.90 17.64 -19.97
C GLY A 121 2.15 16.54 -20.72
N VAL A 122 2.71 15.33 -20.84
CA VAL A 122 2.00 14.18 -21.43
C VAL A 122 1.04 13.59 -20.40
N LYS A 123 -0.22 13.46 -20.78
CA LYS A 123 -1.32 12.94 -19.97
C LYS A 123 -1.97 11.72 -20.62
N CYS A 124 -2.73 10.96 -19.82
CA CYS A 124 -3.69 10.01 -20.38
C CYS A 124 -4.75 10.81 -21.17
N PHE A 125 -5.06 10.42 -22.41
CA PHE A 125 -5.90 11.25 -23.29
C PHE A 125 -7.30 11.51 -22.72
N THR A 126 -7.78 10.59 -21.88
CA THR A 126 -9.06 10.67 -21.17
C THR A 126 -9.12 11.84 -20.20
N GLU A 127 -7.99 12.35 -19.71
CA GLU A 127 -7.96 13.58 -18.91
C GLU A 127 -8.49 14.78 -19.70
N TYR A 128 -8.22 14.85 -21.01
CA TYR A 128 -8.77 15.90 -21.88
C TYR A 128 -10.27 15.72 -22.13
N LEU A 129 -10.75 14.48 -22.22
CA LEU A 129 -12.19 14.19 -22.31
C LEU A 129 -12.90 14.61 -21.02
N ARG A 130 -12.35 14.28 -19.85
CA ARG A 130 -12.88 14.68 -18.54
C ARG A 130 -12.88 16.20 -18.38
N GLU A 131 -11.82 16.87 -18.81
CA GLU A 131 -11.73 18.34 -18.84
C GLU A 131 -12.84 18.95 -19.72
N ALA A 132 -13.19 18.28 -20.84
CA ALA A 132 -14.29 18.65 -21.72
C ALA A 132 -15.69 18.24 -21.21
N GLY A 133 -15.77 17.63 -20.02
CA GLY A 133 -17.03 17.26 -19.36
C GLY A 133 -17.54 15.85 -19.67
N TYR A 134 -16.70 14.95 -20.19
CA TYR A 134 -17.06 13.53 -20.32
C TYR A 134 -16.93 12.78 -19.00
N TYR A 135 -17.83 11.83 -18.79
CA TYR A 135 -17.68 10.77 -17.80
C TYR A 135 -16.86 9.62 -18.39
N CYS A 136 -15.66 9.37 -17.88
CA CYS A 136 -14.72 8.42 -18.47
C CYS A 136 -14.59 7.14 -17.64
N THR A 137 -14.83 5.97 -18.24
CA THR A 137 -14.74 4.68 -17.54
C THR A 137 -13.91 3.61 -18.28
N ASN A 138 -13.25 2.74 -17.53
CA ASN A 138 -12.51 1.58 -18.07
C ASN A 138 -12.79 0.27 -17.31
N ASN A 139 -13.42 -0.68 -18.00
CA ASN A 139 -13.79 -2.00 -17.47
C ASN A 139 -12.95 -3.11 -18.13
N ALA A 140 -11.97 -3.73 -17.47
CA ALA A 140 -11.27 -3.29 -16.25
C ALA A 140 -9.75 -3.17 -16.47
N LYS A 141 -9.25 -3.54 -17.67
CA LYS A 141 -7.82 -3.74 -17.92
C LYS A 141 -7.13 -2.46 -18.38
N THR A 142 -6.00 -2.15 -17.75
CA THR A 142 -5.16 -0.98 -18.07
C THR A 142 -3.86 -1.39 -18.74
N ASP A 143 -2.97 -2.09 -18.04
CA ASP A 143 -1.67 -2.56 -18.56
C ASP A 143 -0.81 -1.44 -19.21
N TYR A 144 -0.90 -0.20 -18.71
CA TYR A 144 -0.25 0.97 -19.33
C TYR A 144 1.27 1.08 -19.14
N GLN A 145 1.91 0.14 -18.43
CA GLN A 145 3.33 0.19 -17.99
C GLN A 145 3.62 1.20 -16.86
N PHE A 146 2.58 1.86 -16.37
CA PHE A 146 2.57 2.71 -15.18
C PHE A 146 1.22 2.56 -14.48
N ALA A 147 1.16 2.90 -13.20
CA ALA A 147 -0.10 2.93 -12.47
C ALA A 147 -1.02 3.99 -13.08
N SER A 148 -2.27 3.61 -13.33
CA SER A 148 -3.29 4.52 -13.88
C SER A 148 -3.45 5.74 -12.95
N PRO A 149 -3.17 6.97 -13.42
CA PRO A 149 -3.40 8.17 -12.63
C PRO A 149 -4.86 8.26 -12.19
N LEU A 150 -5.14 8.72 -10.97
CA LEU A 150 -6.51 8.93 -10.47
C LEU A 150 -7.31 9.87 -11.39
N THR A 151 -6.63 10.76 -12.11
CA THR A 151 -7.24 11.70 -13.05
C THR A 151 -7.56 11.07 -14.41
N ALA A 152 -7.04 9.89 -14.74
CA ALA A 152 -7.29 9.25 -16.03
C ALA A 152 -8.74 8.77 -16.21
N TRP A 153 -9.40 8.35 -15.13
CA TRP A 153 -10.76 7.78 -15.17
C TRP A 153 -11.63 8.36 -14.07
N ASP A 154 -12.92 8.51 -14.34
CA ASP A 154 -13.91 8.65 -13.27
C ASP A 154 -14.11 7.29 -12.60
N GLU A 155 -14.29 6.22 -13.37
CA GLU A 155 -14.37 4.84 -12.86
C GLU A 155 -13.39 3.89 -13.55
N GLN A 156 -12.78 3.00 -12.77
CA GLN A 156 -11.94 1.92 -13.27
C GLN A 156 -12.20 0.64 -12.47
N GLY A 157 -12.29 -0.49 -13.15
CA GLY A 157 -12.46 -1.80 -12.50
C GLY A 157 -13.61 -2.59 -13.11
N VAL A 158 -13.89 -3.78 -12.57
CA VAL A 158 -14.91 -4.69 -13.11
C VAL A 158 -16.34 -4.16 -12.95
N THR A 159 -16.54 -3.19 -12.05
CA THR A 159 -17.81 -2.50 -11.80
C THR A 159 -17.95 -1.21 -12.61
N ALA A 160 -16.88 -0.74 -13.28
CA ALA A 160 -16.89 0.52 -14.00
C ALA A 160 -17.87 0.45 -15.18
N HIS A 161 -18.75 1.45 -15.31
CA HIS A 161 -19.83 1.39 -16.30
C HIS A 161 -20.31 2.77 -16.75
N TRP A 162 -20.65 2.92 -18.03
CA TRP A 162 -21.27 4.16 -18.55
C TRP A 162 -22.64 4.49 -17.92
N LYS A 163 -23.29 3.53 -17.25
CA LYS A 163 -24.60 3.70 -16.61
C LYS A 163 -24.52 4.57 -15.36
N ASN A 164 -23.35 4.64 -14.76
CA ASN A 164 -23.10 5.45 -13.57
C ASN A 164 -22.82 6.93 -13.92
N ALA A 165 -22.74 7.25 -15.21
CA ALA A 165 -22.59 8.63 -15.67
C ALA A 165 -23.79 9.48 -15.23
N PRO A 166 -23.57 10.69 -14.65
CA PRO A 166 -24.64 11.64 -14.41
C PRO A 166 -25.45 11.92 -15.69
N GLU A 167 -26.77 12.06 -15.59
CA GLU A 167 -27.68 12.17 -16.76
C GLU A 167 -27.29 13.28 -17.74
N SER A 168 -26.73 14.38 -17.25
CA SER A 168 -26.36 15.54 -18.06
C SER A 168 -24.98 15.45 -18.72
N MET A 169 -24.22 14.37 -18.51
CA MET A 169 -22.86 14.22 -19.01
C MET A 169 -22.77 13.21 -20.15
N PRO A 170 -22.07 13.54 -21.26
CA PRO A 170 -21.70 12.53 -22.23
C PRO A 170 -20.69 11.55 -21.60
N PHE A 171 -20.70 10.29 -22.04
CA PHE A 171 -19.75 9.30 -21.54
C PHE A 171 -18.73 8.87 -22.60
N PHE A 172 -17.55 8.50 -22.13
CA PHE A 172 -16.55 7.72 -22.85
C PHE A 172 -16.28 6.45 -22.04
N SER A 173 -16.51 5.28 -22.62
CA SER A 173 -16.42 4.02 -21.86
C SER A 173 -15.69 2.95 -22.65
N ILE A 174 -14.81 2.20 -21.98
CA ILE A 174 -14.09 1.07 -22.54
C ILE A 174 -14.50 -0.23 -21.84
N PHE A 175 -14.87 -1.23 -22.64
CA PHE A 175 -15.12 -2.60 -22.18
C PHE A 175 -14.09 -3.54 -22.80
N ASN A 176 -13.34 -4.26 -21.96
CA ASN A 176 -12.28 -5.19 -22.38
C ASN A 176 -12.78 -6.64 -22.25
N LEU A 177 -13.08 -7.28 -23.38
CA LEU A 177 -13.52 -8.67 -23.48
C LEU A 177 -12.30 -9.62 -23.46
N ASN A 178 -12.13 -10.33 -22.34
CA ASN A 178 -10.95 -11.17 -22.09
C ASN A 178 -11.01 -12.59 -22.71
N VAL A 179 -12.17 -12.99 -23.26
CA VAL A 179 -12.41 -14.39 -23.66
C VAL A 179 -11.51 -14.87 -24.80
N THR A 180 -10.94 -13.96 -25.60
CA THR A 180 -10.03 -14.26 -26.71
C THR A 180 -8.54 -14.20 -26.36
N HIS A 181 -8.18 -13.80 -25.13
CA HIS A 181 -6.78 -13.67 -24.70
C HIS A 181 -6.01 -15.02 -24.78
N GLU A 182 -4.69 -14.97 -25.00
CA GLU A 182 -3.83 -16.17 -25.21
C GLU A 182 -4.00 -17.28 -24.15
N PHE A 183 -4.22 -16.92 -22.88
CA PHE A 183 -4.43 -17.91 -21.81
C PHE A 183 -5.74 -18.68 -21.96
N GLN A 184 -6.75 -18.08 -22.59
CA GLN A 184 -8.04 -18.71 -22.86
C GLN A 184 -7.95 -19.83 -23.89
N ILE A 185 -6.87 -19.90 -24.70
CA ILE A 185 -6.59 -21.07 -25.53
C ILE A 185 -6.38 -22.31 -24.65
N MET A 186 -5.68 -22.15 -23.53
CA MET A 186 -5.36 -23.25 -22.62
C MET A 186 -6.53 -23.55 -21.68
N GLU A 187 -7.08 -22.51 -21.04
CA GLU A 187 -8.14 -22.65 -20.03
C GLU A 187 -9.45 -23.20 -20.62
N ARG A 188 -9.71 -22.92 -21.90
CA ARG A 188 -10.93 -23.34 -22.60
C ARG A 188 -10.72 -24.52 -23.54
N SER A 189 -9.52 -25.12 -23.56
CA SER A 189 -9.21 -26.26 -24.43
C SER A 189 -10.11 -27.49 -24.21
N GLY A 190 -10.75 -27.62 -23.05
CA GLY A 190 -11.68 -28.72 -22.76
C GLY A 190 -13.16 -28.40 -23.02
N LEU A 191 -13.49 -27.19 -23.47
CA LEU A 191 -14.87 -26.76 -23.67
C LEU A 191 -15.42 -27.17 -25.04
N HIS A 192 -16.75 -27.08 -25.18
CA HIS A 192 -17.41 -27.34 -26.46
C HIS A 192 -16.93 -26.37 -27.55
N LEU A 193 -16.52 -26.91 -28.69
CA LEU A 193 -16.07 -26.15 -29.85
C LEU A 193 -17.25 -25.77 -30.75
N SER A 194 -17.34 -24.48 -31.09
CA SER A 194 -18.35 -23.96 -32.03
C SER A 194 -18.01 -24.21 -33.51
N VAL A 195 -16.76 -24.58 -33.78
CA VAL A 195 -16.25 -24.96 -35.10
C VAL A 195 -15.56 -26.32 -35.02
N ASN A 196 -15.62 -27.10 -36.09
CA ASN A 196 -14.98 -28.41 -36.15
C ASN A 196 -13.49 -28.24 -36.46
N PRO A 197 -12.55 -28.85 -35.70
CA PRO A 197 -11.11 -28.80 -36.01
C PRO A 197 -10.74 -29.21 -37.43
N ASN A 198 -11.51 -30.10 -38.06
CA ASN A 198 -11.26 -30.54 -39.44
C ASN A 198 -11.63 -29.50 -40.50
N ASP A 199 -12.46 -28.51 -40.14
CA ASP A 199 -12.87 -27.43 -41.04
C ASP A 199 -11.93 -26.21 -40.97
N ILE A 200 -10.92 -26.26 -40.08
CA ILE A 200 -9.95 -25.18 -39.92
C ILE A 200 -9.05 -25.07 -41.15
N ILE A 201 -8.95 -23.86 -41.69
CA ILE A 201 -7.98 -23.48 -42.71
C ILE A 201 -6.70 -23.04 -41.99
N LEU A 202 -5.67 -23.89 -42.05
CA LEU A 202 -4.38 -23.61 -41.42
C LEU A 202 -3.54 -22.65 -42.27
N PRO A 203 -3.00 -21.57 -41.69
CA PRO A 203 -1.90 -20.83 -42.31
C PRO A 203 -0.72 -21.76 -42.64
N PRO A 204 0.01 -21.51 -43.73
CA PRO A 204 1.10 -22.39 -44.19
C PRO A 204 2.28 -22.52 -43.20
N TYR A 205 2.44 -21.57 -42.28
CA TYR A 205 3.43 -21.64 -41.21
C TYR A 205 3.03 -22.55 -40.03
N TYR A 206 1.85 -23.18 -40.07
CA TYR A 206 1.48 -24.25 -39.14
C TYR A 206 1.43 -25.61 -39.85
N PRO A 207 1.93 -26.69 -39.22
CA PRO A 207 1.75 -28.03 -39.75
C PRO A 207 0.31 -28.52 -39.56
N ASP A 208 -0.12 -29.37 -40.50
CA ASP A 208 -1.38 -30.10 -40.40
C ASP A 208 -1.27 -31.18 -39.32
N ASP A 209 -1.57 -30.80 -38.09
CA ASP A 209 -1.51 -31.64 -36.90
C ASP A 209 -2.81 -31.52 -36.09
N PRO A 210 -3.38 -32.62 -35.56
CA PRO A 210 -4.63 -32.59 -34.81
C PRO A 210 -4.63 -31.64 -33.60
N VAL A 211 -3.51 -31.52 -32.88
CA VAL A 211 -3.39 -30.63 -31.71
C VAL A 211 -3.46 -29.17 -32.14
N ILE A 212 -2.81 -28.83 -33.25
CA ILE A 212 -2.77 -27.47 -33.79
C ILE A 212 -4.14 -27.07 -34.33
N ARG A 213 -4.79 -27.95 -35.09
CA ARG A 213 -6.18 -27.75 -35.56
C ARG A 213 -7.14 -27.55 -34.40
N HIS A 214 -6.98 -28.34 -33.34
CA HIS A 214 -7.80 -28.22 -32.15
C HIS A 214 -7.65 -26.85 -31.48
N ASP A 215 -6.43 -26.39 -31.20
CA ASP A 215 -6.21 -25.09 -30.55
C ASP A 215 -6.67 -23.91 -31.43
N MET A 216 -6.54 -24.01 -32.76
CA MET A 216 -7.15 -23.04 -33.67
C MET A 216 -8.69 -23.07 -33.59
N ALA A 217 -9.31 -24.24 -33.48
CA ALA A 217 -10.76 -24.33 -33.26
C ALA A 217 -11.20 -23.76 -31.90
N VAL A 218 -10.36 -23.89 -30.86
CA VAL A 218 -10.58 -23.21 -29.56
C VAL A 218 -10.53 -21.69 -29.75
N MET A 219 -9.52 -21.16 -30.46
CA MET A 219 -9.43 -19.73 -30.78
C MET A 219 -10.71 -19.24 -31.49
N TYR A 220 -11.16 -19.89 -32.56
CA TYR A 220 -12.42 -19.52 -33.24
C TYR A 220 -13.64 -19.64 -32.33
N SER A 221 -13.68 -20.63 -31.44
CA SER A 221 -14.77 -20.78 -30.48
C SER A 221 -14.78 -19.67 -29.42
N ASN A 222 -13.62 -19.17 -29.05
CA ASN A 222 -13.49 -17.99 -28.20
C ASN A 222 -13.94 -16.72 -28.94
N ILE A 223 -13.66 -16.60 -30.24
CA ILE A 223 -14.18 -15.50 -31.09
C ILE A 223 -15.72 -15.56 -31.17
N THR A 224 -16.31 -16.73 -31.36
CA THR A 224 -17.78 -16.91 -31.32
C THR A 224 -18.38 -16.49 -29.98
N GLU A 225 -17.69 -16.76 -28.87
CA GLU A 225 -18.14 -16.34 -27.54
C GLU A 225 -17.99 -14.83 -27.33
N MET A 226 -16.89 -14.24 -27.82
CA MET A 226 -16.68 -12.80 -27.82
C MET A 226 -17.77 -12.06 -28.60
N ASP A 227 -18.20 -12.61 -29.75
CA ASP A 227 -19.29 -12.05 -30.55
C ASP A 227 -20.63 -12.01 -29.79
N LYS A 228 -20.89 -12.97 -28.89
CA LYS A 228 -22.05 -12.92 -28.00
C LYS A 228 -21.89 -11.89 -26.89
N GLN A 229 -20.71 -11.81 -26.28
CA GLN A 229 -20.42 -10.81 -25.24
C GLN A 229 -20.51 -9.38 -25.79
N PHE A 230 -20.05 -9.19 -27.03
CA PHE A 230 -20.25 -7.95 -27.78
C PHE A 230 -21.74 -7.63 -27.90
N GLN A 231 -22.57 -8.59 -28.33
CA GLN A 231 -24.01 -8.37 -28.49
C GLN A 231 -24.70 -8.03 -27.16
N VAL A 232 -24.29 -8.61 -26.03
CA VAL A 232 -24.83 -8.24 -24.72
C VAL A 232 -24.64 -6.75 -24.43
N LEU A 233 -23.47 -6.19 -24.72
CA LEU A 233 -23.19 -4.76 -24.52
C LEU A 233 -23.96 -3.88 -25.52
N ILE A 234 -24.13 -4.34 -26.77
CA ILE A 234 -24.94 -3.65 -27.77
C ILE A 234 -26.40 -3.63 -27.35
N ASP A 235 -26.99 -4.78 -27.01
CA ASP A 235 -28.37 -4.89 -26.54
C ASP A 235 -28.59 -4.00 -25.31
N GLU A 236 -27.64 -3.98 -24.38
CA GLU A 236 -27.71 -3.14 -23.20
C GLU A 236 -27.73 -1.64 -23.54
N LEU A 237 -26.96 -1.19 -24.53
CA LEU A 237 -26.96 0.20 -25.00
C LEU A 237 -28.21 0.53 -25.83
N GLU A 238 -28.66 -0.36 -26.71
CA GLU A 238 -29.87 -0.22 -27.53
C GLU A 238 -31.14 -0.09 -26.68
N ASN A 239 -31.17 -0.75 -25.51
CA ASN A 239 -32.26 -0.63 -24.54
C ASN A 239 -32.23 0.67 -23.72
N THR A 240 -31.40 1.65 -24.09
CA THR A 240 -31.36 2.98 -23.48
C THR A 240 -31.70 4.07 -24.49
N ASP A 241 -32.03 5.26 -24.01
CA ASP A 241 -32.18 6.47 -24.82
C ASP A 241 -30.84 7.02 -25.35
N LYS A 242 -29.71 6.37 -25.04
CA LYS A 242 -28.36 6.82 -25.42
C LYS A 242 -27.89 6.26 -26.77
N TRP A 243 -28.52 5.22 -27.32
CA TRP A 243 -28.10 4.56 -28.57
C TRP A 243 -27.99 5.52 -29.77
N ASP A 244 -29.01 6.36 -29.94
CA ASP A 244 -29.10 7.34 -31.04
C ASP A 244 -28.17 8.55 -30.87
N ASN A 245 -27.35 8.57 -29.82
CA ASN A 245 -26.29 9.55 -29.61
C ASN A 245 -24.92 8.90 -29.30
N THR A 246 -24.75 7.60 -29.55
CA THR A 246 -23.50 6.89 -29.24
C THR A 246 -22.73 6.46 -30.48
N ILE A 247 -21.46 6.85 -30.55
CA ILE A 247 -20.45 6.28 -31.45
C ILE A 247 -19.94 4.99 -30.81
N VAL A 248 -20.01 3.88 -31.55
CA VAL A 248 -19.51 2.58 -31.08
C VAL A 248 -18.26 2.21 -31.88
N ILE A 249 -17.17 1.92 -31.17
CA ILE A 249 -15.87 1.55 -31.75
C ILE A 249 -15.55 0.12 -31.29
N PHE A 250 -15.37 -0.79 -32.23
CA PHE A 250 -14.94 -2.17 -31.96
C PHE A 250 -13.52 -2.39 -32.47
N TYR A 251 -12.63 -2.94 -31.64
CA TYR A 251 -11.27 -3.27 -32.05
C TYR A 251 -10.59 -4.31 -31.15
N SER A 252 -9.44 -4.82 -31.58
CA SER A 252 -8.56 -5.64 -30.73
C SER A 252 -7.34 -4.88 -30.24
N ASP A 253 -6.78 -5.22 -29.07
CA ASP A 253 -5.58 -4.56 -28.53
C ASP A 253 -4.26 -5.00 -29.18
N ASN A 254 -4.20 -6.14 -29.85
CA ASN A 254 -3.11 -6.58 -30.72
C ASN A 254 -3.54 -7.78 -31.58
N GLY A 255 -2.67 -8.22 -32.51
CA GLY A 255 -2.91 -9.40 -33.34
C GLY A 255 -2.92 -10.73 -32.56
N GLY A 256 -3.38 -11.78 -33.23
CA GLY A 256 -3.94 -13.04 -32.72
C GLY A 256 -3.19 -13.75 -31.57
N PRO A 257 -3.83 -14.70 -30.87
CA PRO A 257 -3.35 -15.22 -29.59
C PRO A 257 -2.30 -16.34 -29.71
N LEU A 258 -2.02 -16.81 -30.92
CA LEU A 258 -1.23 -18.03 -31.16
C LEU A 258 0.27 -17.75 -31.42
N PRO A 259 1.16 -18.75 -31.32
CA PRO A 259 2.57 -18.64 -31.75
C PRO A 259 2.68 -18.12 -33.19
N ARG A 260 3.68 -17.29 -33.51
CA ARG A 260 3.77 -16.58 -34.81
C ARG A 260 2.71 -15.48 -35.04
N GLN A 261 1.84 -15.20 -34.06
CA GLN A 261 0.91 -14.07 -34.03
C GLN A 261 1.30 -13.08 -32.91
N LYS A 262 0.76 -13.21 -31.69
CA LYS A 262 1.10 -12.36 -30.54
C LYS A 262 2.60 -12.33 -30.30
N ARG A 263 3.10 -11.12 -30.00
CA ARG A 263 4.50 -10.73 -29.80
C ARG A 263 5.32 -10.58 -31.08
N GLU A 264 4.79 -10.96 -32.23
CA GLU A 264 5.52 -10.86 -33.49
C GLU A 264 5.31 -9.51 -34.19
N ILE A 265 6.28 -9.13 -35.03
CA ILE A 265 6.25 -7.88 -35.80
C ILE A 265 5.55 -8.01 -37.17
N TYR A 266 5.02 -9.18 -37.49
CA TYR A 266 4.34 -9.53 -38.75
C TYR A 266 2.89 -9.02 -38.81
N GLU A 267 2.19 -9.18 -39.95
CA GLU A 267 0.75 -8.89 -40.08
C GLU A 267 -0.07 -9.60 -39.02
N SER A 268 0.25 -10.88 -38.79
CA SER A 268 -0.40 -11.74 -37.80
C SER A 268 -0.32 -11.21 -36.36
N GLY A 269 0.68 -10.40 -36.03
CA GLY A 269 0.84 -9.79 -34.70
C GLY A 269 0.36 -8.34 -34.62
N THR A 270 0.31 -7.62 -35.74
CA THR A 270 0.13 -6.15 -35.75
C THR A 270 -1.15 -5.66 -36.43
N LEU A 271 -1.71 -6.38 -37.40
CA LEU A 271 -2.99 -6.04 -38.02
C LEU A 271 -4.15 -6.50 -37.15
N VAL A 272 -5.11 -5.62 -36.87
CA VAL A 272 -6.29 -5.92 -36.04
C VAL A 272 -7.59 -5.57 -36.75
N PRO A 273 -8.72 -6.21 -36.40
CA PRO A 273 -10.02 -5.74 -36.83
C PRO A 273 -10.35 -4.40 -36.15
N PHE A 274 -10.96 -3.48 -36.88
CA PHE A 274 -11.39 -2.18 -36.38
C PHE A 274 -12.65 -1.69 -37.11
N MET A 275 -13.69 -1.30 -36.35
CA MET A 275 -14.96 -0.82 -36.89
C MET A 275 -15.49 0.37 -36.10
N ILE A 276 -16.11 1.34 -36.79
CA ILE A 276 -16.77 2.49 -36.14
C ILE A 276 -18.21 2.62 -36.66
N ARG A 277 -19.19 2.58 -35.77
CA ARG A 277 -20.59 2.91 -36.05
C ARG A 277 -20.91 4.30 -35.51
N PHE A 278 -21.53 5.13 -36.36
CA PHE A 278 -22.01 6.45 -35.97
C PHE A 278 -23.53 6.46 -35.73
N PRO A 279 -24.04 7.34 -34.85
CA PRO A 279 -25.47 7.54 -34.61
C PRO A 279 -26.33 7.65 -35.88
N ASP A 280 -25.90 8.48 -36.82
CA ASP A 280 -26.56 8.74 -38.10
C ASP A 280 -26.19 7.71 -39.19
N ARG A 281 -25.46 6.65 -38.82
CA ARG A 281 -24.89 5.65 -39.72
C ARG A 281 -24.00 6.26 -40.81
N TYR A 282 -23.30 7.35 -40.50
CA TYR A 282 -22.32 7.95 -41.40
C TYR A 282 -21.39 6.89 -42.00
N LYS A 283 -21.48 6.71 -43.32
CA LYS A 283 -20.74 5.70 -44.11
C LYS A 283 -20.89 4.25 -43.60
N GLY A 284 -21.99 3.91 -42.96
CA GLY A 284 -22.28 2.53 -42.55
C GLY A 284 -22.25 1.56 -43.73
N GLY A 285 -21.67 0.37 -43.51
CA GLY A 285 -21.53 -0.68 -44.51
C GLY A 285 -20.39 -0.45 -45.51
N THR A 286 -19.65 0.64 -45.40
CA THR A 286 -18.49 0.92 -46.26
C THR A 286 -17.20 0.34 -45.70
N THR A 287 -16.17 0.24 -46.56
CA THR A 287 -14.83 -0.21 -46.18
C THR A 287 -13.82 0.90 -46.42
N ASP A 288 -12.99 1.17 -45.42
CA ASP A 288 -11.82 2.03 -45.49
C ASP A 288 -10.55 1.15 -45.61
N THR A 289 -9.80 1.38 -46.67
CA THR A 289 -8.57 0.63 -46.99
C THR A 289 -7.30 1.42 -46.71
N ASP A 290 -7.42 2.56 -46.03
CA ASP A 290 -6.28 3.42 -45.72
C ASP A 290 -5.50 2.85 -44.53
N LEU A 291 -4.28 3.35 -44.35
CA LEU A 291 -3.37 2.92 -43.31
C LEU A 291 -3.54 3.78 -42.06
N HIS A 292 -3.86 3.14 -40.94
CA HIS A 292 -4.10 3.75 -39.63
C HIS A 292 -3.31 3.00 -38.55
N MET A 293 -3.03 3.70 -37.45
CA MET A 293 -2.28 3.16 -36.32
C MET A 293 -3.00 3.36 -34.99
N PHE A 294 -2.62 2.59 -33.98
CA PHE A 294 -3.20 2.71 -32.63
C PHE A 294 -3.03 4.07 -32.00
N ILE A 295 -1.90 4.74 -32.26
CA ILE A 295 -1.67 6.10 -31.80
C ILE A 295 -2.68 7.10 -32.40
N ASP A 296 -3.28 6.78 -33.55
CA ASP A 296 -4.28 7.61 -34.22
C ASP A 296 -5.66 7.51 -33.54
N ILE A 297 -5.92 6.45 -32.77
CA ILE A 297 -7.21 6.22 -32.12
C ILE A 297 -7.51 7.29 -31.05
N PRO A 298 -6.61 7.58 -30.08
CA PRO A 298 -6.84 8.66 -29.10
C PRO A 298 -7.08 10.02 -29.75
N ALA A 299 -6.24 10.36 -30.74
CA ALA A 299 -6.36 11.62 -31.48
C ALA A 299 -7.70 11.70 -32.24
N THR A 300 -8.15 10.58 -32.82
CA THR A 300 -9.44 10.48 -33.50
C THR A 300 -10.61 10.61 -32.53
N ILE A 301 -10.55 9.99 -31.35
CA ILE A 301 -11.60 10.11 -30.31
C ILE A 301 -11.72 11.56 -29.84
N LEU A 302 -10.61 12.24 -29.57
CA LEU A 302 -10.62 13.67 -29.21
C LEU A 302 -11.24 14.52 -30.34
N SER A 303 -10.84 14.27 -31.60
CA SER A 303 -11.41 14.95 -32.77
C SER A 303 -12.92 14.74 -32.93
N LEU A 304 -13.41 13.52 -32.67
CA LEU A 304 -14.84 13.17 -32.71
C LEU A 304 -15.63 13.81 -31.56
N ALA A 305 -15.03 13.91 -30.37
CA ALA A 305 -15.61 14.59 -29.21
C ALA A 305 -15.56 16.13 -29.32
N GLY A 306 -14.91 16.67 -30.35
CA GLY A 306 -14.70 18.11 -30.51
C GLY A 306 -13.68 18.69 -29.53
N VAL A 307 -12.82 17.85 -28.96
CA VAL A 307 -11.77 18.23 -28.01
C VAL A 307 -10.45 18.45 -28.77
N PRO A 308 -9.70 19.54 -28.52
CA PRO A 308 -8.41 19.77 -29.18
C PRO A 308 -7.44 18.60 -28.99
N VAL A 309 -6.81 18.17 -30.08
CA VAL A 309 -5.77 17.13 -30.05
C VAL A 309 -4.45 17.78 -29.61
N PRO A 310 -3.80 17.31 -28.53
CA PRO A 310 -2.53 17.88 -28.08
C PRO A 310 -1.40 17.73 -29.11
N ASP A 311 -0.60 18.78 -29.30
CA ASP A 311 0.50 18.83 -30.28
C ASP A 311 1.58 17.75 -30.08
N TYR A 312 1.71 17.20 -28.87
CA TYR A 312 2.68 16.15 -28.58
C TYR A 312 2.22 14.75 -29.06
N MET A 313 0.93 14.56 -29.36
CA MET A 313 0.46 13.26 -29.82
C MET A 313 1.07 12.95 -31.19
N HIS A 314 1.63 11.75 -31.34
CA HIS A 314 2.21 11.31 -32.60
C HIS A 314 1.14 10.80 -33.58
N GLY A 315 -0.05 10.46 -33.06
CA GLY A 315 -1.20 10.05 -33.85
C GLY A 315 -1.85 11.21 -34.59
N SER A 316 -2.33 10.94 -35.79
CA SER A 316 -3.09 11.88 -36.61
C SER A 316 -4.55 11.46 -36.66
N PRO A 317 -5.52 12.32 -36.29
CA PRO A 317 -6.93 12.00 -36.42
C PRO A 317 -7.29 11.67 -37.87
N PHE A 318 -7.99 10.57 -38.12
CA PHE A 318 -8.47 10.21 -39.47
C PHE A 318 -9.97 10.51 -39.68
N LEU A 319 -10.66 10.93 -38.63
CA LEU A 319 -12.06 11.38 -38.62
C LEU A 319 -12.24 12.65 -37.76
N GLY A 320 -13.42 13.24 -37.81
CA GLY A 320 -13.80 14.44 -37.06
C GLY A 320 -13.24 15.74 -37.67
N LYS A 321 -13.44 16.85 -36.96
CA LYS A 321 -13.11 18.20 -37.46
C LYS A 321 -11.60 18.45 -37.57
N GLN A 322 -10.80 17.69 -36.84
CA GLN A 322 -9.33 17.80 -36.81
C GLN A 322 -8.67 16.71 -37.67
N LYS A 323 -9.40 16.15 -38.65
CA LYS A 323 -8.86 15.13 -39.56
C LYS A 323 -7.58 15.63 -40.24
N GLY A 324 -6.49 14.90 -40.06
CA GLY A 324 -5.20 15.16 -40.68
C GLY A 324 -5.04 14.54 -42.07
N GLU A 325 -3.83 14.62 -42.61
CA GLU A 325 -3.48 14.05 -43.90
C GLU A 325 -3.47 12.51 -43.86
N LYS A 326 -3.75 11.90 -45.01
CA LYS A 326 -3.71 10.45 -45.18
C LYS A 326 -2.27 9.94 -45.01
N ARG A 327 -2.09 8.97 -44.12
CA ARG A 327 -0.79 8.36 -43.84
C ARG A 327 -0.32 7.49 -45.00
N LYS A 328 0.97 7.64 -45.37
CA LYS A 328 1.61 6.82 -46.41
C LYS A 328 2.20 5.51 -45.87
N TYR A 329 2.66 5.52 -44.61
CA TYR A 329 3.34 4.40 -43.97
C TYR A 329 2.85 4.17 -42.55
N VAL A 330 2.69 2.92 -42.16
CA VAL A 330 2.57 2.52 -40.74
C VAL A 330 3.90 1.97 -40.25
N PHE A 331 4.16 2.12 -38.96
CA PHE A 331 5.41 1.72 -38.33
C PHE A 331 5.13 0.75 -37.19
N GLY A 332 6.09 -0.10 -36.87
CA GLY A 332 5.98 -1.01 -35.74
C GLY A 332 7.34 -1.34 -35.14
N ALA A 333 7.32 -1.80 -33.90
CA ALA A 333 8.51 -2.24 -33.19
C ALA A 333 8.25 -3.53 -32.42
N ARG A 334 9.34 -4.25 -32.17
CA ARG A 334 9.45 -5.33 -31.19
C ARG A 334 10.69 -5.03 -30.35
N ASP A 335 10.60 -5.31 -29.05
CA ASP A 335 11.72 -5.14 -28.13
C ASP A 335 11.66 -6.23 -27.05
N ARG A 336 11.96 -5.92 -25.78
CA ARG A 336 11.83 -6.90 -24.71
C ARG A 336 10.42 -7.49 -24.61
N LEU A 337 10.36 -8.80 -24.76
CA LEU A 337 9.18 -9.64 -24.58
C LEU A 337 9.43 -10.57 -23.40
N ASP A 338 8.75 -10.26 -22.28
CA ASP A 338 8.93 -10.99 -21.03
C ASP A 338 10.42 -11.04 -20.63
N THR A 339 11.04 -12.22 -20.58
CA THR A 339 12.44 -12.38 -20.17
C THR A 339 13.48 -12.24 -21.29
N PHE A 340 13.05 -12.02 -22.55
CA PHE A 340 13.94 -12.01 -23.71
C PHE A 340 13.93 -10.64 -24.40
N TYR A 341 15.11 -10.15 -24.76
CA TYR A 341 15.25 -9.00 -25.65
C TYR A 341 15.25 -9.49 -27.09
N ASP A 342 14.41 -8.91 -27.94
CA ASP A 342 14.46 -9.08 -29.39
C ASP A 342 14.05 -7.79 -30.09
N LYS A 343 15.04 -7.03 -30.55
CA LYS A 343 14.82 -5.71 -31.13
C LYS A 343 14.63 -5.78 -32.64
N GLN A 344 13.42 -5.51 -33.10
CA GLN A 344 13.05 -5.41 -34.52
C GLN A 344 12.27 -4.11 -34.77
N GLY A 345 12.37 -3.57 -35.98
CA GLY A 345 11.51 -2.46 -36.43
C GLY A 345 10.93 -2.73 -37.79
N CYS A 346 9.75 -2.19 -38.08
CA CYS A 346 9.11 -2.34 -39.37
C CYS A 346 8.48 -1.05 -39.87
N VAL A 347 8.37 -0.96 -41.19
CA VAL A 347 7.56 0.03 -41.90
C VAL A 347 6.80 -0.67 -43.01
N ARG A 348 5.54 -0.28 -43.20
CA ARG A 348 4.67 -0.86 -44.22
C ARG A 348 3.96 0.23 -44.99
N ASP A 349 3.99 0.15 -46.33
CA ASP A 349 3.10 0.92 -47.21
C ASP A 349 1.83 0.11 -47.52
N THR A 350 1.05 0.50 -48.54
CA THR A 350 -0.20 -0.21 -48.85
C THR A 350 0.02 -1.64 -49.34
N ARG A 351 1.23 -2.02 -49.75
CA ARG A 351 1.56 -3.32 -50.36
C ARG A 351 2.76 -4.02 -49.73
N PHE A 352 3.83 -3.28 -49.46
CA PHE A 352 5.10 -3.83 -49.02
C PHE A 352 5.34 -3.58 -47.54
N ARG A 353 5.89 -4.59 -46.86
CA ARG A 353 6.42 -4.47 -45.49
C ARG A 353 7.91 -4.69 -45.51
N TYR A 354 8.64 -3.75 -44.90
CA TYR A 354 10.07 -3.86 -44.64
C TYR A 354 10.29 -4.08 -43.15
N ILE A 355 11.10 -5.07 -42.78
CA ILE A 355 11.52 -5.34 -41.40
C ILE A 355 13.03 -5.21 -41.32
N ARG A 356 13.52 -4.62 -40.23
CA ARG A 356 14.93 -4.54 -39.88
C ARG A 356 15.17 -5.25 -38.55
N ASN A 357 16.10 -6.20 -38.55
CA ASN A 357 16.46 -7.01 -37.41
C ASN A 357 17.75 -6.48 -36.78
N TYR A 358 17.68 -6.02 -35.53
CA TYR A 358 18.88 -5.58 -34.79
C TYR A 358 19.55 -6.72 -34.02
N MET A 359 18.89 -7.89 -33.95
CA MET A 359 19.39 -9.09 -33.29
C MET A 359 19.31 -10.32 -34.22
N PRO A 360 20.03 -10.30 -35.37
CA PRO A 360 19.95 -11.37 -36.37
C PRO A 360 20.45 -12.73 -35.85
N ALA A 361 21.30 -12.77 -34.81
CA ALA A 361 21.77 -14.03 -34.21
C ALA A 361 20.68 -14.80 -33.44
N GLN A 362 19.49 -14.23 -33.26
CA GLN A 362 18.34 -14.86 -32.60
C GLN A 362 17.27 -15.22 -33.63
N SER A 363 16.52 -16.29 -33.38
CA SER A 363 15.30 -16.64 -34.13
C SER A 363 14.12 -15.77 -33.70
N ASP A 364 13.06 -15.73 -34.50
CA ASP A 364 11.79 -15.10 -34.07
C ASP A 364 11.13 -15.85 -32.91
N TYR A 365 11.28 -17.19 -32.86
CA TYR A 365 10.88 -17.99 -31.72
C TYR A 365 11.68 -17.61 -30.47
N LEU A 366 10.93 -17.28 -29.40
CA LEU A 366 11.44 -17.06 -28.05
C LEU A 366 10.79 -18.06 -27.09
N PRO A 367 11.57 -18.71 -26.19
CA PRO A 367 11.07 -19.69 -25.23
C PRO A 367 10.37 -18.99 -24.04
N ILE A 368 9.26 -18.32 -24.33
CA ILE A 368 8.45 -17.57 -23.37
C ILE A 368 7.71 -18.52 -22.44
N ILE A 369 8.08 -18.52 -21.15
CA ILE A 369 7.57 -19.44 -20.12
C ILE A 369 6.04 -19.43 -20.03
N SER A 370 5.40 -18.25 -20.15
CA SER A 370 3.94 -18.15 -20.04
C SER A 370 3.20 -18.77 -21.24
N ARG A 371 3.86 -18.93 -22.38
CA ARG A 371 3.30 -19.55 -23.59
C ARG A 371 3.55 -21.07 -23.63
N SER A 372 4.57 -21.57 -22.94
CA SER A 372 4.95 -22.99 -22.91
C SER A 372 3.84 -23.97 -22.49
N PRO A 373 2.84 -23.63 -21.65
CA PRO A 373 1.76 -24.56 -21.33
C PRO A 373 0.75 -24.77 -22.48
N MET A 374 0.73 -23.90 -23.50
CA MET A 374 -0.18 -24.00 -24.64
C MET A 374 0.09 -25.28 -25.46
N PRO A 375 -0.91 -26.16 -25.70
CA PRO A 375 -0.73 -27.41 -26.43
C PRO A 375 -0.09 -27.23 -27.82
N LEU A 376 -0.59 -26.28 -28.62
CA LEU A 376 -0.05 -25.96 -29.94
C LEU A 376 1.43 -25.54 -29.87
N MET A 377 1.83 -24.72 -28.89
CA MET A 377 3.23 -24.30 -28.73
C MET A 377 4.14 -25.50 -28.45
N ARG A 378 3.77 -26.36 -27.49
CA ARG A 378 4.53 -27.58 -27.18
C ARG A 378 4.64 -28.48 -28.39
N ARG A 379 3.54 -28.61 -29.15
CA ARG A 379 3.52 -29.45 -30.34
C ARG A 379 4.45 -28.92 -31.43
N LEU A 380 4.51 -27.61 -31.65
CA LEU A 380 5.47 -27.00 -32.57
C LEU A 380 6.92 -27.28 -32.14
N GLU A 381 7.24 -27.16 -30.85
CA GLU A 381 8.58 -27.45 -30.31
C GLU A 381 8.98 -28.92 -30.49
N GLU A 382 8.05 -29.85 -30.26
CA GLU A 382 8.24 -31.29 -30.48
C GLU A 382 8.54 -31.60 -31.96
N LEU A 383 7.74 -31.02 -32.87
CA LEU A 383 7.89 -31.25 -34.31
C LEU A 383 9.18 -30.63 -34.86
N HIS A 384 9.55 -29.44 -34.38
CA HIS A 384 10.84 -28.81 -34.69
C HIS A 384 12.01 -29.69 -34.23
N THR A 385 12.00 -30.12 -32.96
CA THR A 385 13.05 -30.99 -32.39
C THR A 385 13.16 -32.32 -33.13
N ALA A 386 12.03 -32.85 -33.62
CA ALA A 386 11.99 -34.08 -34.41
C ALA A 386 12.36 -33.90 -35.89
N GLY A 387 12.64 -32.66 -36.36
CA GLY A 387 12.93 -32.37 -37.77
C GLY A 387 11.76 -32.64 -38.71
N LYS A 388 10.51 -32.48 -38.24
CA LYS A 388 9.28 -32.79 -38.98
C LYS A 388 8.57 -31.57 -39.57
N LEU A 389 9.07 -30.36 -39.31
CA LEU A 389 8.55 -29.14 -39.91
C LEU A 389 9.05 -29.01 -41.36
N ASN A 390 8.20 -28.48 -42.24
CA ASN A 390 8.61 -28.15 -43.60
C ASN A 390 9.40 -26.83 -43.65
N HIS A 391 9.88 -26.45 -44.83
CA HIS A 391 10.69 -25.23 -45.01
C HIS A 391 10.00 -23.96 -44.49
N ASP A 392 8.69 -23.79 -44.70
CA ASP A 392 7.97 -22.58 -44.32
C ASP A 392 7.68 -22.52 -42.81
N GLN A 393 7.39 -23.66 -42.19
CA GLN A 393 7.15 -23.78 -40.75
C GLN A 393 8.44 -23.59 -39.94
N GLU A 394 9.57 -24.08 -40.48
CA GLU A 394 10.87 -24.00 -39.83
C GLU A 394 11.41 -22.56 -39.75
N LYS A 395 10.98 -21.65 -40.65
CA LYS A 395 11.45 -20.25 -40.71
C LYS A 395 11.37 -19.52 -39.37
N TRP A 396 10.33 -19.75 -38.58
CA TRP A 396 10.16 -19.09 -37.28
C TRP A 396 11.21 -19.52 -36.24
N PHE A 397 11.75 -20.74 -36.36
CA PHE A 397 12.79 -21.30 -35.51
C PHE A 397 14.21 -21.04 -36.03
N GLN A 398 14.35 -20.55 -37.27
CA GLN A 398 15.66 -20.36 -37.90
C GLN A 398 16.47 -19.23 -37.25
N SER A 399 17.75 -19.52 -37.01
CA SER A 399 18.78 -18.55 -36.64
C SER A 399 20.07 -18.86 -37.43
N PRO A 400 20.80 -17.84 -37.93
CA PRO A 400 20.50 -16.41 -37.84
C PRO A 400 19.38 -15.97 -38.80
N ARG A 401 18.62 -14.94 -38.41
CA ARG A 401 17.68 -14.21 -39.28
C ARG A 401 18.42 -13.24 -40.22
N PRO A 402 17.86 -12.91 -41.39
CA PRO A 402 18.37 -11.84 -42.25
C PRO A 402 18.39 -10.49 -41.51
N GLU A 403 19.34 -9.59 -41.82
CA GLU A 403 19.33 -8.24 -41.24
C GLU A 403 18.15 -7.38 -41.73
N ALA A 404 17.67 -7.67 -42.94
CA ALA A 404 16.57 -6.98 -43.58
C ALA A 404 15.63 -7.98 -44.27
N GLU A 405 14.34 -7.70 -44.19
CA GLU A 405 13.29 -8.47 -44.85
C GLU A 405 12.35 -7.55 -45.62
N LEU A 406 11.90 -8.00 -46.79
CA LEU A 406 10.88 -7.32 -47.58
C LEU A 406 9.82 -8.32 -48.03
N TYR A 407 8.55 -8.04 -47.75
CA TYR A 407 7.42 -8.88 -48.16
C TYR A 407 6.45 -8.10 -49.04
N ASP A 408 5.96 -8.75 -50.09
CA ASP A 408 4.87 -8.25 -50.94
C ASP A 408 3.55 -8.89 -50.50
N LEU A 409 2.78 -8.16 -49.68
CA LEU A 409 1.60 -8.70 -49.01
C LEU A 409 0.42 -8.94 -49.96
N SER A 410 0.49 -8.44 -51.20
CA SER A 410 -0.51 -8.73 -52.23
C SER A 410 -0.41 -10.15 -52.78
N THR A 411 0.79 -10.75 -52.73
CA THR A 411 1.08 -12.10 -53.24
C THR A 411 1.52 -13.08 -52.15
N ASP A 412 1.97 -12.55 -51.01
CA ASP A 412 2.49 -13.31 -49.87
C ASP A 412 1.92 -12.76 -48.55
N PRO A 413 0.62 -13.00 -48.27
CA PRO A 413 -0.05 -12.44 -47.09
C PRO A 413 0.43 -13.06 -45.77
N HIS A 414 1.20 -14.15 -45.82
CA HIS A 414 1.77 -14.83 -44.65
C HIS A 414 3.24 -14.49 -44.40
N GLU A 415 3.83 -13.63 -45.22
CA GLU A 415 5.21 -13.13 -45.05
C GLU A 415 6.25 -14.26 -45.00
N LEU A 416 6.17 -15.18 -45.96
CA LEU A 416 7.08 -16.33 -46.04
C LEU A 416 8.21 -16.13 -47.05
N ASN A 417 8.06 -15.25 -48.04
CA ASN A 417 8.97 -15.07 -49.15
C ASN A 417 9.74 -13.74 -49.04
N ASN A 418 10.89 -13.75 -48.37
CA ASN A 418 11.72 -12.56 -48.22
C ASN A 418 12.35 -12.12 -49.56
N LEU A 419 12.00 -10.92 -50.01
CA LEU A 419 12.45 -10.30 -51.26
C LEU A 419 13.66 -9.36 -51.10
N ALA A 420 14.23 -9.23 -49.90
CA ALA A 420 15.28 -8.25 -49.60
C ALA A 420 16.54 -8.38 -50.49
N ASN A 421 16.88 -9.61 -50.90
CA ASN A 421 18.03 -9.89 -51.76
C ASN A 421 17.70 -9.87 -53.26
N ASN A 422 16.45 -9.60 -53.64
CA ASN A 422 16.05 -9.56 -55.04
C ASN A 422 16.33 -8.16 -55.63
N PRO A 423 17.23 -8.03 -56.64
CA PRO A 423 17.63 -6.74 -57.20
C PRO A 423 16.47 -5.92 -57.78
N ARG A 424 15.35 -6.56 -58.14
CA ARG A 424 14.16 -5.86 -58.65
C ARG A 424 13.56 -4.89 -57.63
N TYR A 425 13.76 -5.13 -56.34
CA TYR A 425 13.12 -4.36 -55.26
C TYR A 425 14.05 -3.36 -54.57
N THR A 426 15.29 -3.19 -55.03
CA THR A 426 16.29 -2.28 -54.40
C THR A 426 15.77 -0.86 -54.19
N ALA A 427 15.04 -0.29 -55.15
CA ALA A 427 14.46 1.04 -55.01
C ALA A 427 13.37 1.11 -53.91
N LYS A 428 12.54 0.07 -53.80
CA LYS A 428 11.48 -0.02 -52.79
C LYS A 428 12.07 -0.24 -51.39
N ILE A 429 13.09 -1.08 -51.25
CA ILE A 429 13.83 -1.27 -50.00
C ILE A 429 14.43 0.06 -49.54
N ARG A 430 15.05 0.80 -50.46
CA ARG A 430 15.62 2.12 -50.14
C ARG A 430 14.56 3.11 -49.68
N GLU A 431 13.42 3.18 -50.36
CA GLU A 431 12.29 4.04 -49.96
C GLU A 431 11.83 3.73 -48.53
N LEU A 432 11.52 2.46 -48.26
CA LEU A 432 10.99 2.04 -46.96
C LEU A 432 12.05 2.17 -45.85
N SER A 433 13.30 1.75 -46.11
CA SER A 433 14.38 1.91 -45.14
C SER A 433 14.58 3.39 -44.75
N LEU A 434 14.55 4.31 -45.71
CA LEU A 434 14.65 5.75 -45.42
C LEU A 434 13.45 6.27 -44.63
N ALA A 435 12.24 5.83 -44.95
CA ALA A 435 11.05 6.18 -44.17
C ALA A 435 11.14 5.68 -42.72
N PHE A 436 11.65 4.46 -42.53
CA PHE A 436 11.89 3.89 -41.20
C PHE A 436 12.98 4.66 -40.44
N ASP A 437 14.10 5.00 -41.08
CA ASP A 437 15.19 5.79 -40.46
C ASP A 437 14.70 7.18 -40.02
N GLN A 438 13.84 7.81 -40.82
CA GLN A 438 13.21 9.08 -40.48
C GLN A 438 12.30 8.93 -39.25
N TRP A 439 11.44 7.91 -39.22
CA TRP A 439 10.60 7.63 -38.05
C TRP A 439 11.40 7.38 -36.77
N VAL A 440 12.51 6.62 -36.86
CA VAL A 440 13.41 6.40 -35.70
C VAL A 440 14.02 7.71 -35.22
N THR A 441 14.42 8.58 -36.15
CA THR A 441 15.05 9.87 -35.85
C THR A 441 14.08 10.85 -35.20
N ASP A 442 12.86 10.95 -35.73
CA ASP A 442 11.89 11.94 -35.31
C ASP A 442 11.26 11.62 -33.95
N TYR A 443 10.99 10.34 -33.68
CA TYR A 443 10.18 9.96 -32.53
C TYR A 443 10.90 9.10 -31.49
N ASN A 444 11.91 8.31 -31.87
CA ASN A 444 12.32 7.14 -31.07
C ASN A 444 13.67 7.30 -30.37
N GLY A 445 13.88 8.47 -29.74
CA GLY A 445 15.09 8.74 -28.95
C GLY A 445 15.29 7.75 -27.80
N HIS A 446 14.23 7.41 -27.07
CA HIS A 446 14.28 6.45 -25.95
C HIS A 446 14.57 5.02 -26.41
N TRP A 447 14.12 4.64 -27.61
CA TRP A 447 14.39 3.30 -28.15
C TRP A 447 15.87 3.01 -28.37
N LYS A 448 16.73 4.04 -28.42
CA LYS A 448 18.19 3.87 -28.54
C LYS A 448 18.86 3.47 -27.23
N LEU A 449 18.18 3.66 -26.09
CA LEU A 449 18.69 3.36 -24.76
C LEU A 449 18.46 1.90 -24.40
N THR A 450 19.34 1.35 -23.57
CA THR A 450 19.13 0.08 -22.89
C THR A 450 18.04 0.20 -21.82
N GLU A 451 17.43 -0.92 -21.41
CA GLU A 451 16.42 -0.90 -20.34
C GLU A 451 16.97 -0.35 -19.02
N LYS A 452 18.23 -0.63 -18.69
CA LYS A 452 18.89 -0.08 -17.49
C LYS A 452 19.05 1.45 -17.57
N GLU A 453 19.39 1.98 -18.73
CA GLU A 453 19.48 3.42 -18.94
C GLU A 453 18.11 4.10 -18.88
N LEU A 454 17.06 3.46 -19.42
CA LEU A 454 15.68 3.92 -19.28
C LEU A 454 15.26 3.96 -17.79
N ILE A 455 15.52 2.90 -17.04
CA ILE A 455 15.23 2.85 -15.59
C ILE A 455 15.94 3.98 -14.85
N ASN A 456 17.24 4.17 -15.08
CA ASN A 456 17.98 5.23 -14.41
C ASN A 456 17.49 6.64 -14.80
N ARG A 457 16.97 6.81 -16.01
CA ARG A 457 16.35 8.05 -16.46
C ARG A 457 15.00 8.31 -15.78
N PHE A 458 14.18 7.27 -15.62
CA PHE A 458 12.88 7.37 -14.96
C PHE A 458 13.03 7.50 -13.45
N TRP A 459 13.86 6.66 -12.85
CA TRP A 459 14.06 6.52 -11.41
C TRP A 459 15.55 6.75 -11.06
N PRO A 460 16.02 8.01 -11.08
CA PRO A 460 17.41 8.33 -10.75
C PRO A 460 17.79 7.78 -9.36
N GLY A 461 18.91 7.07 -9.28
CA GLY A 461 19.35 6.43 -8.03
C GLY A 461 18.47 5.25 -7.57
N GLY A 462 17.62 4.70 -8.45
CA GLY A 462 16.71 3.60 -8.13
C GLY A 462 15.46 4.04 -7.35
N VAL A 463 15.20 5.35 -7.27
CA VAL A 463 14.07 5.91 -6.52
C VAL A 463 13.02 6.40 -7.51
N GLN A 464 11.80 5.85 -7.42
CA GLN A 464 10.67 6.35 -8.19
C GLN A 464 10.35 7.79 -7.76
N PRO A 465 10.15 8.72 -8.71
CA PRO A 465 9.83 10.10 -8.37
C PRO A 465 8.44 10.18 -7.72
N VAL A 466 8.22 11.22 -6.91
CA VAL A 466 7.01 11.39 -6.11
C VAL A 466 6.31 12.70 -6.47
N VAL A 467 4.98 12.68 -6.59
CA VAL A 467 4.17 13.90 -6.77
C VAL A 467 4.07 14.63 -5.43
N ASN A 468 4.45 15.90 -5.40
CA ASN A 468 4.29 16.76 -4.24
C ASN A 468 2.80 16.98 -3.95
N GLN A 469 2.47 17.07 -2.67
CA GLN A 469 1.10 17.34 -2.22
C GLN A 469 0.58 18.67 -2.82
N PRO A 470 -0.59 18.70 -3.47
CA PRO A 470 -1.18 19.94 -3.94
C PRO A 470 -1.51 20.89 -2.78
N VAL A 471 -1.40 22.19 -3.03
CA VAL A 471 -1.68 23.27 -2.08
C VAL A 471 -2.94 24.00 -2.53
N VAL A 472 -3.90 24.12 -1.61
CA VAL A 472 -5.14 24.86 -1.81
C VAL A 472 -5.00 26.27 -1.25
N SER A 473 -5.39 27.28 -2.03
CA SER A 473 -5.49 28.68 -1.61
C SER A 473 -6.89 29.19 -1.87
N VAL A 474 -7.55 29.75 -0.85
CA VAL A 474 -8.89 30.34 -0.98
C VAL A 474 -8.77 31.86 -0.88
N LYS A 475 -9.26 32.58 -1.89
CA LYS A 475 -9.34 34.05 -1.91
C LYS A 475 -10.72 34.47 -2.38
N ASN A 476 -11.39 35.36 -1.62
CA ASN A 476 -12.73 35.88 -1.91
C ASN A 476 -13.76 34.76 -2.22
N GLY A 477 -13.72 33.65 -1.46
CA GLY A 477 -14.64 32.52 -1.66
C GLY A 477 -14.35 31.65 -2.89
N VAL A 478 -13.18 31.80 -3.53
CA VAL A 478 -12.76 30.99 -4.68
C VAL A 478 -11.50 30.21 -4.30
N ALA A 479 -11.55 28.89 -4.46
CA ALA A 479 -10.43 27.99 -4.25
C ALA A 479 -9.60 27.86 -5.53
N THR A 480 -8.27 27.96 -5.38
CA THR A 480 -7.26 27.67 -6.39
C THR A 480 -6.36 26.57 -5.86
N ILE A 481 -6.11 25.55 -6.67
CA ILE A 481 -5.22 24.44 -6.31
C ILE A 481 -3.96 24.52 -7.18
N THR A 482 -2.79 24.33 -6.56
CA THR A 482 -1.49 24.32 -7.25
C THR A 482 -0.68 23.11 -6.83
N CYS A 483 0.12 22.56 -7.73
CA CYS A 483 1.08 21.49 -7.42
C CYS A 483 2.46 21.91 -7.92
N SER A 484 3.48 21.77 -7.08
CA SER A 484 4.85 22.15 -7.43
C SER A 484 5.55 21.11 -8.31
N THR A 485 5.00 19.90 -8.45
CA THR A 485 5.48 18.89 -9.40
C THR A 485 5.06 19.27 -10.82
N PRO A 486 6.01 19.54 -11.75
CA PRO A 486 5.67 19.91 -13.12
C PRO A 486 4.89 18.82 -13.85
N GLY A 487 3.89 19.23 -14.63
CA GLY A 487 3.02 18.34 -15.39
C GLY A 487 2.08 17.44 -14.57
N ALA A 488 1.99 17.63 -13.24
CA ALA A 488 1.04 16.88 -12.43
C ALA A 488 -0.40 17.34 -12.67
N SER A 489 -1.31 16.38 -12.79
CA SER A 489 -2.74 16.61 -12.74
C SER A 489 -3.22 16.53 -11.29
N ILE A 490 -4.35 17.19 -10.99
CA ILE A 490 -4.88 17.29 -9.63
C ILE A 490 -6.31 16.79 -9.62
N ALA A 491 -6.60 15.85 -8.73
CA ALA A 491 -7.94 15.43 -8.37
C ALA A 491 -8.36 16.12 -7.06
N TYR A 492 -9.63 16.48 -6.93
CA TYR A 492 -10.14 17.05 -5.68
C TYR A 492 -11.57 16.61 -5.33
N GLN A 493 -11.91 16.76 -4.05
CA GLN A 493 -13.25 16.59 -3.50
C GLN A 493 -13.60 17.77 -2.61
N ILE A 494 -14.90 18.07 -2.49
CA ILE A 494 -15.46 19.05 -1.57
C ILE A 494 -16.34 18.31 -0.57
N ASN A 495 -16.03 18.42 0.72
CA ASN A 495 -16.71 17.72 1.81
C ASN A 495 -16.78 16.20 1.60
N GLY A 496 -15.70 15.63 1.04
CA GLY A 496 -15.61 14.20 0.73
C GLY A 496 -16.37 13.76 -0.52
N LYS A 497 -16.97 14.68 -1.29
CA LYS A 497 -17.73 14.38 -2.51
C LYS A 497 -17.04 14.95 -3.74
N GLY A 498 -16.98 14.18 -4.82
CA GLY A 498 -16.58 14.66 -6.14
C GLY A 498 -17.75 14.63 -7.11
N ILE A 499 -17.51 14.14 -8.33
CA ILE A 499 -18.55 14.10 -9.39
C ILE A 499 -19.75 13.22 -9.03
N SER A 500 -19.53 12.22 -8.18
CA SER A 500 -20.54 11.46 -7.44
C SER A 500 -19.99 11.10 -6.05
N GLU A 501 -20.77 10.42 -5.22
CA GLU A 501 -20.42 10.16 -3.81
C GLU A 501 -19.09 9.39 -3.64
N ASP A 502 -18.72 8.56 -4.61
CA ASP A 502 -17.52 7.71 -4.56
C ASP A 502 -16.34 8.21 -5.43
N HIS A 503 -16.48 9.35 -6.13
CA HIS A 503 -15.55 9.76 -7.19
C HIS A 503 -14.93 11.14 -6.99
N TRP A 504 -13.92 11.48 -7.79
CA TRP A 504 -13.13 12.72 -7.67
C TRP A 504 -13.38 13.67 -8.84
N TYR A 505 -13.37 14.98 -8.60
CA TYR A 505 -13.32 15.98 -9.66
C TYR A 505 -11.91 16.09 -10.23
N LEU A 506 -11.79 16.32 -11.55
CA LEU A 506 -10.56 16.79 -12.17
C LEU A 506 -10.45 18.31 -12.00
N TYR A 507 -9.34 18.79 -11.43
CA TYR A 507 -9.10 20.23 -11.30
C TYR A 507 -8.60 20.83 -12.61
N THR A 508 -9.44 21.66 -13.24
CA THR A 508 -9.13 22.36 -14.50
C THR A 508 -9.10 23.87 -14.34
N LYS A 509 -9.83 24.41 -13.36
CA LYS A 509 -9.93 25.85 -13.08
C LYS A 509 -10.34 26.13 -11.64
N PRO A 510 -10.11 27.36 -11.13
CA PRO A 510 -10.61 27.78 -9.82
C PRO A 510 -12.13 27.60 -9.69
N PHE A 511 -12.61 27.27 -8.48
CA PHE A 511 -14.02 26.98 -8.22
C PHE A 511 -14.52 27.68 -6.94
N PRO A 512 -15.80 28.04 -6.87
CA PRO A 512 -16.37 28.68 -5.68
C PRO A 512 -16.46 27.69 -4.52
N VAL A 513 -16.23 28.17 -3.31
CA VAL A 513 -16.32 27.40 -2.06
C VAL A 513 -17.04 28.20 -1.00
N LYS A 514 -17.77 27.51 -0.13
CA LYS A 514 -18.49 28.08 1.00
C LYS A 514 -17.61 28.13 2.24
N GLU A 515 -17.99 28.98 3.18
CA GLU A 515 -17.40 28.99 4.51
C GLU A 515 -17.58 27.61 5.17
N ASN A 516 -16.48 27.01 5.63
CA ASN A 516 -16.36 25.65 6.17
C ASN A 516 -16.31 24.48 5.17
N ASP A 517 -16.30 24.71 3.86
CA ASP A 517 -16.06 23.62 2.89
C ASP A 517 -14.66 23.02 3.11
N LYS A 518 -14.60 21.69 3.26
CA LYS A 518 -13.34 20.93 3.31
C LYS A 518 -12.94 20.52 1.90
N ILE A 519 -11.74 20.90 1.48
CA ILE A 519 -11.22 20.55 0.15
C ILE A 519 -10.11 19.51 0.33
N THR A 520 -10.33 18.30 -0.19
CA THR A 520 -9.30 17.25 -0.23
C THR A 520 -8.70 17.21 -1.62
N THR A 521 -7.37 17.10 -1.74
CA THR A 521 -6.68 17.11 -3.03
C THR A 521 -5.65 16.00 -3.13
N ILE A 522 -5.51 15.43 -4.33
CA ILE A 522 -4.46 14.45 -4.67
C ILE A 522 -3.78 14.91 -5.96
N GLY A 523 -2.46 15.00 -5.92
CA GLY A 523 -1.65 15.20 -7.11
C GLY A 523 -1.30 13.86 -7.73
N THR A 524 -1.37 13.76 -9.06
CA THR A 524 -1.04 12.53 -9.79
C THR A 524 -0.27 12.84 -11.06
N ARG A 525 0.61 11.90 -11.45
CA ARG A 525 1.37 11.94 -12.69
C ARG A 525 1.79 10.51 -13.04
N ALA A 526 1.61 10.11 -14.28
CA ALA A 526 1.98 8.77 -14.75
C ALA A 526 3.45 8.45 -14.45
N GLY A 527 3.69 7.32 -13.77
CA GLY A 527 5.01 6.85 -13.34
C GLY A 527 5.55 7.49 -12.06
N TYR A 528 4.87 8.48 -11.48
CA TYR A 528 5.22 9.05 -10.17
C TYR A 528 4.42 8.38 -9.05
N LYS A 529 5.03 8.17 -7.89
CA LYS A 529 4.31 7.78 -6.66
C LYS A 529 3.47 8.94 -6.14
N ASN A 530 2.32 8.64 -5.56
CA ASN A 530 1.60 9.58 -4.71
C ASN A 530 2.35 9.73 -3.36
N SER A 531 2.52 10.96 -2.85
CA SER A 531 3.12 11.24 -1.53
C SER A 531 2.15 11.13 -0.35
N SER A 532 0.90 10.70 -0.59
CA SER A 532 -0.08 10.59 0.48
C SER A 532 0.35 9.57 1.55
N LEU A 533 -0.03 9.84 2.79
CA LEU A 533 0.16 8.92 3.91
C LEU A 533 -0.42 7.52 3.63
N GLN A 534 -1.57 7.49 2.96
CA GLN A 534 -2.25 6.26 2.56
C GLN A 534 -1.43 5.47 1.52
N ALA A 535 -0.70 6.12 0.63
CA ALA A 535 0.20 5.43 -0.30
C ALA A 535 1.40 4.80 0.42
N GLU A 536 1.97 5.49 1.42
CA GLU A 536 3.04 4.93 2.26
C GLU A 536 2.54 3.75 3.11
N ALA A 537 1.33 3.87 3.67
CA ALA A 537 0.65 2.80 4.40
C ALA A 537 0.37 1.59 3.50
N ASP A 538 -0.16 1.83 2.30
CA ASP A 538 -0.45 0.79 1.30
C ASP A 538 0.81 0.01 0.91
N GLU A 539 1.91 0.71 0.64
CA GLU A 539 3.19 0.06 0.31
C GLU A 539 3.68 -0.85 1.45
N LEU A 540 3.66 -0.35 2.69
CA LEU A 540 4.08 -1.12 3.85
C LEU A 540 3.17 -2.33 4.09
N LEU A 541 1.84 -2.13 3.99
CA LEU A 541 0.87 -3.21 4.14
C LEU A 541 1.09 -4.30 3.08
N MET A 542 1.25 -3.91 1.81
CA MET A 542 1.45 -4.86 0.72
C MET A 542 2.76 -5.62 0.85
N GLU A 543 3.84 -4.99 1.34
CA GLU A 543 5.08 -5.67 1.68
C GLU A 543 4.86 -6.76 2.74
N TRP A 544 4.20 -6.41 3.84
CA TRP A 544 3.90 -7.34 4.92
C TRP A 544 2.98 -8.48 4.48
N VAL A 545 1.92 -8.19 3.73
CA VAL A 545 1.00 -9.20 3.21
C VAL A 545 1.76 -10.19 2.32
N GLU A 546 2.56 -9.72 1.36
CA GLU A 546 3.37 -10.61 0.51
C GLU A 546 4.29 -11.52 1.32
N SER A 547 4.95 -10.97 2.34
CA SER A 547 5.81 -11.76 3.22
C SER A 547 5.02 -12.74 4.08
N LEU A 548 3.88 -12.36 4.66
CA LEU A 548 3.01 -13.27 5.41
C LEU A 548 2.52 -14.44 4.53
N LEU A 549 2.17 -14.20 3.27
CA LEU A 549 1.82 -15.28 2.33
C LEU A 549 2.97 -16.26 2.11
N SER A 550 4.23 -15.81 2.11
CA SER A 550 5.38 -16.70 2.00
C SER A 550 5.53 -17.68 3.18
N TYR A 551 4.88 -17.37 4.32
CA TYR A 551 4.78 -18.21 5.50
C TYR A 551 3.46 -18.97 5.60
N GLN A 552 2.53 -18.81 4.65
CA GLN A 552 1.31 -19.58 4.62
C GLN A 552 1.60 -21.03 4.20
N VAL A 553 1.34 -21.96 5.11
CA VAL A 553 1.71 -23.37 4.93
C VAL A 553 0.79 -24.02 3.91
N ALA A 554 1.36 -24.75 2.95
CA ALA A 554 0.65 -25.71 2.09
C ALA A 554 1.08 -27.12 2.47
N HIS A 555 0.17 -27.88 3.07
CA HIS A 555 0.48 -29.21 3.62
C HIS A 555 -0.73 -30.14 3.53
N ALA A 556 -0.49 -31.46 3.57
CA ALA A 556 -1.57 -32.46 3.50
C ALA A 556 -2.37 -32.56 4.82
N ASP A 557 -1.73 -32.25 5.95
CA ASP A 557 -2.35 -32.21 7.28
C ASP A 557 -3.22 -30.93 7.45
N PRO A 558 -4.54 -31.06 7.62
CA PRO A 558 -5.44 -29.90 7.80
C PRO A 558 -5.15 -29.04 9.03
N SER A 559 -4.45 -29.58 10.05
CA SER A 559 -4.05 -28.82 11.24
C SER A 559 -2.95 -27.77 10.94
N LEU A 560 -2.30 -27.89 9.78
CA LEU A 560 -1.23 -26.99 9.32
C LEU A 560 -1.63 -26.21 8.06
N ASP A 561 -2.40 -26.80 7.15
CA ASP A 561 -2.74 -26.19 5.86
C ASP A 561 -3.50 -24.87 6.01
N GLY A 562 -2.94 -23.80 5.44
CA GLY A 562 -3.54 -22.46 5.42
C GLY A 562 -3.13 -21.54 6.57
N GLY A 563 -2.56 -22.07 7.66
CA GLY A 563 -2.05 -21.27 8.77
C GLY A 563 -0.71 -20.58 8.44
N LEU A 564 -0.35 -19.55 9.21
CA LEU A 564 0.87 -18.76 9.02
C LEU A 564 1.99 -19.23 9.98
N MET A 565 3.03 -19.88 9.44
CA MET A 565 4.13 -20.42 10.24
C MET A 565 5.10 -19.32 10.69
N CYS A 566 5.25 -19.12 12.01
CA CYS A 566 6.18 -18.13 12.54
C CYS A 566 7.64 -18.62 12.49
N PRO A 567 8.58 -17.89 11.85
CA PRO A 567 9.98 -18.32 11.75
C PRO A 567 10.75 -18.21 13.08
N ALA A 568 10.34 -17.30 13.98
CA ALA A 568 10.96 -17.15 15.30
C ALA A 568 10.41 -18.12 16.36
N CYS A 569 9.10 -18.34 16.39
CA CYS A 569 8.45 -19.18 17.40
C CYS A 569 8.31 -20.65 16.97
N VAL A 570 8.52 -20.96 15.69
CA VAL A 570 8.42 -22.33 15.13
C VAL A 570 7.04 -22.95 15.41
N ARG A 571 5.99 -22.13 15.28
CA ARG A 571 4.57 -22.51 15.46
C ARG A 571 3.66 -21.58 14.66
N ILE A 572 2.42 -22.00 14.46
CA ILE A 572 1.36 -21.12 13.95
C ILE A 572 0.67 -20.48 15.16
N HIS A 573 0.54 -19.16 15.17
CA HIS A 573 -0.17 -18.44 16.22
C HIS A 573 -1.68 -18.47 15.97
N GLY A 574 -2.50 -18.79 16.96
CA GLY A 574 -3.96 -18.87 16.77
C GLY A 574 -4.60 -17.53 16.40
N ARG A 575 -4.01 -16.40 16.84
CA ARG A 575 -4.43 -15.04 16.44
C ARG A 575 -4.11 -14.67 14.98
N CYS A 576 -3.46 -15.54 14.19
CA CYS A 576 -3.14 -15.23 12.79
C CYS A 576 -4.38 -14.98 11.89
N GLY A 577 -5.59 -15.31 12.37
CA GLY A 577 -6.86 -14.90 11.76
C GLY A 577 -7.01 -13.39 11.56
N ASP A 578 -6.31 -12.55 12.34
CA ASP A 578 -6.27 -11.10 12.14
C ASP A 578 -5.76 -10.70 10.74
N ALA A 579 -5.02 -11.60 10.07
CA ALA A 579 -4.57 -11.40 8.70
C ALA A 579 -5.68 -11.52 7.63
N VAL A 580 -6.92 -11.91 7.99
CA VAL A 580 -8.02 -12.01 7.03
C VAL A 580 -8.35 -10.65 6.39
N LEU A 581 -8.42 -9.57 7.18
CA LEU A 581 -8.67 -8.21 6.71
C LEU A 581 -7.59 -7.73 5.72
N PRO A 582 -6.29 -7.75 6.06
CA PRO A 582 -5.26 -7.28 5.13
C PRO A 582 -5.14 -8.14 3.87
N LEU A 583 -5.46 -9.45 3.93
CA LEU A 583 -5.55 -10.29 2.73
C LEU A 583 -6.70 -9.88 1.82
N MET A 584 -7.87 -9.56 2.37
CA MET A 584 -9.02 -9.09 1.60
C MET A 584 -8.79 -7.70 1.02
N TYR A 585 -8.13 -6.80 1.77
CA TYR A 585 -7.65 -5.52 1.24
C TYR A 585 -6.72 -5.71 0.04
N ALA A 586 -5.71 -6.59 0.16
CA ALA A 586 -4.77 -6.86 -0.92
C ALA A 586 -5.46 -7.47 -2.15
N ALA A 587 -6.50 -8.29 -1.95
CA ALA A 587 -7.32 -8.83 -3.02
C ALA A 587 -8.02 -7.74 -3.82
N GLU A 588 -8.69 -6.80 -3.14
CA GLU A 588 -9.34 -5.66 -3.77
C GLU A 588 -8.32 -4.81 -4.54
N LYS A 589 -7.27 -4.40 -3.83
CA LYS A 589 -6.27 -3.44 -4.33
C LYS A 589 -5.58 -3.89 -5.61
N THR A 590 -5.34 -5.19 -5.74
CA THR A 590 -4.57 -5.76 -6.84
C THR A 590 -5.42 -6.52 -7.86
N SER A 591 -6.71 -6.73 -7.55
CA SER A 591 -7.61 -7.64 -8.26
C SER A 591 -7.01 -9.04 -8.49
N ASN A 592 -6.10 -9.49 -7.61
CA ASN A 592 -5.40 -10.76 -7.75
C ASN A 592 -6.05 -11.84 -6.87
N ALA A 593 -6.61 -12.86 -7.53
CA ALA A 593 -7.31 -13.96 -6.86
C ALA A 593 -6.46 -14.71 -5.83
N LYS A 594 -5.12 -14.66 -5.91
CA LYS A 594 -4.24 -15.34 -4.94
C LYS A 594 -4.52 -14.92 -3.49
N TYR A 595 -4.86 -13.66 -3.26
CA TYR A 595 -5.12 -13.13 -1.92
C TYR A 595 -6.46 -13.61 -1.36
N ILE A 596 -7.49 -13.67 -2.22
CA ILE A 596 -8.78 -14.28 -1.86
C ILE A 596 -8.58 -15.76 -1.49
N GLN A 597 -7.81 -16.49 -2.29
CA GLN A 597 -7.50 -17.89 -1.99
C GLN A 597 -6.71 -18.04 -0.69
N ALA A 598 -5.74 -17.16 -0.43
CA ALA A 598 -5.00 -17.15 0.82
C ALA A 598 -5.92 -16.85 2.03
N ALA A 599 -6.85 -15.90 1.91
CA ALA A 599 -7.82 -15.58 2.96
C ALA A 599 -8.77 -16.76 3.24
N LYS A 600 -9.27 -17.42 2.19
CA LYS A 600 -10.08 -18.65 2.29
C LYS A 600 -9.34 -19.78 3.01
N ARG A 601 -8.07 -20.00 2.66
CA ARG A 601 -7.23 -21.02 3.31
C ARG A 601 -6.96 -20.70 4.77
N LEU A 602 -6.69 -19.42 5.09
CA LEU A 602 -6.50 -18.98 6.46
C LEU A 602 -7.76 -19.19 7.30
N MET A 603 -8.94 -18.77 6.81
CA MET A 603 -10.19 -18.95 7.54
C MET A 603 -10.60 -20.43 7.67
N LYS A 604 -10.26 -21.26 6.69
CA LYS A 604 -10.39 -22.72 6.83
C LYS A 604 -9.48 -23.26 7.95
N TRP A 605 -8.23 -22.79 8.01
CA TRP A 605 -7.31 -23.17 9.08
C TRP A 605 -7.81 -22.71 10.46
N MET A 606 -8.45 -21.54 10.55
CA MET A 606 -9.01 -21.01 11.80
C MET A 606 -10.07 -21.92 12.43
N GLU A 607 -10.69 -22.85 11.69
CA GLU A 607 -11.57 -23.87 12.27
C GLU A 607 -10.83 -24.80 13.25
N ASN A 608 -9.51 -24.96 13.11
CA ASN A 608 -8.70 -25.69 14.10
C ASN A 608 -8.66 -24.98 15.46
N MET A 609 -8.87 -23.66 15.49
CA MET A 609 -8.89 -22.86 16.72
C MET A 609 -10.32 -22.72 17.30
N ARG A 610 -11.34 -23.09 16.54
CA ARG A 610 -12.75 -22.84 16.87
C ARG A 610 -13.25 -23.81 17.95
N GLN A 611 -14.06 -23.30 18.86
CA GLN A 611 -14.70 -24.05 19.94
C GLN A 611 -16.22 -24.19 19.71
N PRO A 612 -16.89 -25.18 20.32
CA PRO A 612 -18.34 -25.36 20.18
C PRO A 612 -19.20 -24.17 20.60
N ASP A 613 -18.68 -23.32 21.50
CA ASP A 613 -19.35 -22.09 21.97
C ASP A 613 -19.22 -20.91 20.98
N GLY A 614 -18.53 -21.09 19.85
CA GLY A 614 -18.31 -20.06 18.84
C GLY A 614 -17.03 -19.25 19.01
N SER A 615 -16.27 -19.48 20.09
CA SER A 615 -15.00 -18.77 20.31
C SER A 615 -13.84 -19.34 19.49
N TRP A 616 -12.80 -18.52 19.30
CA TRP A 616 -11.49 -18.97 18.81
C TRP A 616 -10.47 -18.92 19.94
N MET A 617 -9.74 -20.01 20.14
CA MET A 617 -8.64 -20.06 21.10
C MET A 617 -7.42 -19.29 20.60
N ASN A 618 -6.70 -18.65 21.53
CA ASN A 618 -5.48 -17.90 21.22
C ASN A 618 -4.35 -18.78 20.68
N ASP A 619 -4.16 -19.98 21.26
CA ASP A 619 -3.21 -20.99 20.78
C ASP A 619 -3.64 -22.39 21.29
N VAL A 620 -4.02 -23.30 20.38
CA VAL A 620 -4.38 -24.69 20.73
C VAL A 620 -3.21 -25.41 21.41
N ASN A 621 -3.50 -26.16 22.48
CA ASN A 621 -2.54 -26.91 23.30
C ASN A 621 -1.48 -26.06 24.04
N VAL A 622 -1.62 -24.73 24.04
CA VAL A 622 -0.70 -23.82 24.74
C VAL A 622 -1.44 -22.91 25.72
N SER A 623 -2.66 -22.47 25.38
CA SER A 623 -3.49 -21.62 26.25
C SER A 623 -4.98 -21.91 26.05
N ASP A 624 -5.75 -21.91 27.14
CA ASP A 624 -7.23 -21.98 27.15
C ASP A 624 -7.89 -20.58 27.03
N TRP A 625 -7.10 -19.56 26.70
CA TRP A 625 -7.58 -18.19 26.52
C TRP A 625 -8.33 -18.03 25.21
N ASN A 626 -9.63 -17.73 25.30
CA ASN A 626 -10.50 -17.49 24.14
C ASN A 626 -11.07 -16.06 24.09
N GLY A 627 -10.61 -15.16 24.98
CA GLY A 627 -10.98 -13.74 24.95
C GLY A 627 -10.50 -13.00 23.70
N THR A 628 -9.46 -13.50 23.01
CA THR A 628 -8.98 -12.98 21.73
C THR A 628 -9.97 -13.13 20.58
N THR A 629 -11.05 -13.88 20.77
CA THR A 629 -12.19 -13.95 19.83
C THR A 629 -12.66 -12.57 19.39
N VAL A 630 -12.63 -11.59 20.30
CA VAL A 630 -13.05 -10.21 19.99
C VAL A 630 -12.23 -9.58 18.86
N PHE A 631 -10.91 -9.81 18.82
CA PHE A 631 -10.03 -9.22 17.82
C PHE A 631 -10.24 -9.85 16.44
N ALA A 632 -10.33 -11.19 16.41
CA ALA A 632 -10.61 -11.93 15.19
C ALA A 632 -12.01 -11.63 14.64
N ALA A 633 -13.00 -11.44 15.51
CA ALA A 633 -14.35 -11.04 15.13
C ALA A 633 -14.37 -9.64 14.49
N ILE A 634 -13.61 -8.68 15.03
CA ILE A 634 -13.45 -7.35 14.42
C ILE A 634 -12.78 -7.47 13.04
N ALA A 635 -11.68 -8.21 12.93
CA ALA A 635 -10.99 -8.39 11.65
C ALA A 635 -11.90 -9.03 10.59
N LEU A 636 -12.67 -10.06 10.97
CA LEU A 636 -13.62 -10.73 10.09
C LEU A 636 -14.81 -9.83 9.72
N TYR A 637 -15.34 -9.06 10.67
CA TYR A 637 -16.37 -8.06 10.42
C TYR A 637 -15.91 -7.05 9.38
N GLU A 638 -14.75 -6.41 9.58
CA GLU A 638 -14.23 -5.40 8.66
C GLU A 638 -13.92 -6.00 7.28
N ALA A 639 -13.38 -7.23 7.22
CA ALA A 639 -13.14 -7.92 5.97
C ALA A 639 -14.45 -8.14 5.18
N LEU A 640 -15.52 -8.56 5.86
CA LEU A 640 -16.84 -8.76 5.25
C LEU A 640 -17.53 -7.44 4.91
N HIS A 641 -17.40 -6.44 5.77
CA HIS A 641 -18.05 -5.14 5.62
C HIS A 641 -17.47 -4.36 4.43
N HIS A 642 -16.14 -4.32 4.32
CA HIS A 642 -15.47 -3.55 3.27
C HIS A 642 -15.25 -4.35 1.99
N TYR A 643 -15.01 -5.66 2.06
CA TYR A 643 -14.54 -6.45 0.92
C TYR A 643 -15.34 -7.74 0.70
N GLY A 644 -16.47 -7.93 1.39
CA GLY A 644 -17.27 -9.15 1.31
C GLY A 644 -17.83 -9.43 -0.09
N TYR A 645 -17.97 -8.41 -0.94
CA TYR A 645 -18.43 -8.55 -2.32
C TYR A 645 -17.45 -9.34 -3.21
N LEU A 646 -16.17 -9.46 -2.81
CA LEU A 646 -15.18 -10.27 -3.52
C LEU A 646 -15.38 -11.78 -3.35
N LEU A 647 -16.17 -12.20 -2.36
CA LEU A 647 -16.44 -13.59 -2.06
C LEU A 647 -17.68 -14.09 -2.80
N ASP A 648 -17.66 -15.35 -3.22
CA ASP A 648 -18.89 -16.05 -3.62
C ASP A 648 -19.85 -16.18 -2.43
N ASP A 649 -21.15 -16.26 -2.72
CA ASP A 649 -22.20 -16.27 -1.70
C ASP A 649 -22.05 -17.43 -0.72
N SER A 650 -21.57 -18.60 -1.16
CA SER A 650 -21.34 -19.75 -0.27
C SER A 650 -20.27 -19.42 0.77
N THR A 651 -19.13 -18.89 0.36
CA THR A 651 -18.05 -18.50 1.28
C THR A 651 -18.51 -17.37 2.21
N ARG A 652 -19.16 -16.34 1.64
CA ARG A 652 -19.65 -15.19 2.41
C ARG A 652 -20.62 -15.63 3.51
N ASN A 653 -21.56 -16.51 3.20
CA ASN A 653 -22.52 -17.03 4.17
C ASN A 653 -21.88 -17.82 5.31
N VAL A 654 -20.85 -18.63 5.02
CA VAL A 654 -20.10 -19.36 6.06
C VAL A 654 -19.38 -18.39 7.00
N TRP A 655 -18.72 -17.38 6.44
CA TRP A 655 -18.02 -16.37 7.23
C TRP A 655 -18.98 -15.51 8.05
N ASP A 656 -20.15 -15.18 7.51
CA ASP A 656 -21.21 -14.50 8.24
C ASP A 656 -21.70 -15.34 9.44
N GLN A 657 -21.87 -16.65 9.27
CA GLN A 657 -22.23 -17.55 10.37
C GLN A 657 -21.14 -17.66 11.44
N GLN A 658 -19.88 -17.75 11.03
CA GLN A 658 -18.73 -17.71 11.95
C GLN A 658 -18.69 -16.41 12.74
N LEU A 659 -18.88 -15.28 12.07
CA LEU A 659 -18.92 -13.95 12.71
C LEU A 659 -20.06 -13.83 13.72
N LEU A 660 -21.27 -14.25 13.34
CA LEU A 660 -22.42 -14.23 14.24
C LEU A 660 -22.19 -15.14 15.45
N SER A 661 -21.65 -16.35 15.25
CA SER A 661 -21.30 -17.29 16.31
C SER A 661 -20.28 -16.72 17.29
N ALA A 662 -19.27 -16.00 16.80
CA ALA A 662 -18.31 -15.28 17.64
C ALA A 662 -18.98 -14.13 18.41
N GLY A 663 -19.93 -13.42 17.79
CA GLY A 663 -20.76 -12.42 18.45
C GLY A 663 -21.59 -12.99 19.61
N GLU A 664 -22.22 -14.16 19.42
CA GLU A 664 -22.99 -14.85 20.47
C GLU A 664 -22.09 -15.25 21.64
N PHE A 665 -20.89 -15.77 21.34
CA PHE A 665 -19.90 -16.05 22.36
C PHE A 665 -19.58 -14.78 23.16
N ILE A 666 -19.25 -13.68 22.48
CA ILE A 666 -18.92 -12.42 23.15
C ILE A 666 -20.09 -11.95 24.02
N PHE A 667 -21.32 -11.98 23.50
CA PHE A 667 -22.53 -11.51 24.17
C PHE A 667 -22.90 -12.30 25.43
N HIS A 668 -22.70 -13.62 25.44
CA HIS A 668 -23.08 -14.49 26.55
C HIS A 668 -22.00 -14.66 27.64
N ASN A 669 -20.78 -14.16 27.39
CA ASN A 669 -19.65 -14.39 28.28
C ASN A 669 -19.24 -13.09 28.98
N ASP A 670 -19.87 -12.86 30.14
CA ASP A 670 -19.60 -11.67 30.97
C ASP A 670 -18.13 -11.51 31.32
N PHE A 671 -17.32 -12.57 31.38
CA PHE A 671 -15.89 -12.42 31.62
C PHE A 671 -15.18 -11.56 30.57
N ILE A 672 -15.71 -11.36 29.35
CA ILE A 672 -15.07 -10.51 28.34
C ILE A 672 -15.12 -9.02 28.72
N TYR A 673 -16.23 -8.56 29.32
CA TYR A 673 -16.47 -7.14 29.54
C TYR A 673 -16.80 -6.76 31.00
N SER A 674 -17.19 -7.72 31.85
CA SER A 674 -17.49 -7.50 33.26
C SER A 674 -16.22 -7.45 34.10
N ARG A 675 -16.15 -6.46 35.00
CA ARG A 675 -15.07 -6.29 35.99
C ARG A 675 -15.51 -6.63 37.41
N ARG A 676 -16.64 -7.33 37.56
CA ARG A 676 -17.07 -7.89 38.86
C ARG A 676 -16.19 -9.11 39.17
N ARG A 677 -15.63 -9.16 40.39
CA ARG A 677 -14.55 -10.09 40.83
C ARG A 677 -14.89 -11.59 40.87
N GLU A 678 -15.90 -12.06 40.15
CA GLU A 678 -16.30 -13.48 40.17
C GLU A 678 -15.48 -14.29 39.15
N GLY A 679 -14.55 -15.13 39.65
CA GLY A 679 -13.92 -16.20 38.86
C GLY A 679 -12.61 -15.90 38.14
N MET A 680 -12.02 -14.70 38.30
CA MET A 680 -10.65 -14.34 37.85
C MET A 680 -10.26 -14.54 36.37
N ARG A 681 -11.20 -14.77 35.43
CA ARG A 681 -10.81 -15.02 34.02
C ARG A 681 -10.32 -13.75 33.32
N ASN A 682 -10.88 -12.56 33.55
CA ASN A 682 -10.42 -11.34 32.85
C ASN A 682 -10.10 -10.17 33.78
N MET A 683 -8.91 -9.61 33.60
CA MET A 683 -8.36 -8.52 34.41
C MET A 683 -8.03 -7.27 33.59
N ASN A 684 -8.24 -7.25 32.26
CA ASN A 684 -7.67 -6.20 31.39
C ASN A 684 -8.73 -5.43 30.60
N VAL A 685 -8.84 -4.11 30.77
CA VAL A 685 -9.89 -3.24 30.21
C VAL A 685 -10.01 -3.29 28.68
N ASN A 686 -8.89 -3.58 27.99
CA ASN A 686 -8.83 -3.64 26.53
C ASN A 686 -9.85 -4.59 25.88
N TYR A 687 -10.21 -5.70 26.55
CA TYR A 687 -11.26 -6.61 26.07
C TYR A 687 -12.66 -6.01 26.14
N SER A 688 -12.98 -5.22 27.18
CA SER A 688 -14.26 -4.49 27.27
C SER A 688 -14.38 -3.46 26.14
N ALA A 689 -13.32 -2.69 25.92
CA ALA A 689 -13.24 -1.68 24.87
C ALA A 689 -13.45 -2.30 23.48
N SER A 690 -12.76 -3.42 23.20
CA SER A 690 -12.87 -4.13 21.92
C SER A 690 -14.24 -4.78 21.74
N ALA A 691 -14.81 -5.35 22.81
CA ALA A 691 -16.14 -5.99 22.76
C ALA A 691 -17.25 -4.99 22.47
N THR A 692 -17.07 -3.74 22.91
CA THR A 692 -17.99 -2.64 22.62
C THR A 692 -18.13 -2.43 21.10
N TYR A 693 -17.01 -2.32 20.38
CA TYR A 693 -17.03 -2.20 18.91
C TYR A 693 -17.54 -3.47 18.24
N ALA A 694 -17.00 -4.64 18.62
CA ALA A 694 -17.37 -5.91 18.01
C ALA A 694 -18.88 -6.18 18.09
N LEU A 695 -19.49 -6.05 19.28
CA LEU A 695 -20.92 -6.28 19.48
C LEU A 695 -21.77 -5.26 18.72
N TYR A 696 -21.38 -3.98 18.72
CA TYR A 696 -22.13 -2.97 18.00
C TYR A 696 -22.09 -3.21 16.48
N ALA A 697 -20.90 -3.45 15.93
CA ALA A 697 -20.67 -3.72 14.51
C ALA A 697 -21.43 -4.96 14.02
N ILE A 698 -21.28 -6.08 14.73
CA ILE A 698 -22.00 -7.34 14.43
C ILE A 698 -23.51 -7.14 14.61
N GLY A 699 -23.92 -6.44 15.67
CA GLY A 699 -25.31 -6.12 15.96
C GLY A 699 -25.97 -5.35 14.82
N LYS A 700 -25.30 -4.34 14.27
CA LYS A 700 -25.77 -3.56 13.12
C LYS A 700 -25.81 -4.39 11.84
N LYS A 701 -24.80 -5.24 11.59
CA LYS A 701 -24.76 -6.11 10.40
C LYS A 701 -25.86 -7.16 10.37
N PHE A 702 -26.19 -7.76 11.51
CA PHE A 702 -27.17 -8.86 11.61
C PHE A 702 -28.52 -8.45 12.21
N ASN A 703 -28.78 -7.16 12.38
CA ASN A 703 -30.00 -6.63 13.01
C ASN A 703 -30.27 -7.20 14.41
N ARG A 704 -29.21 -7.39 15.21
CA ARG A 704 -29.28 -7.87 16.60
C ARG A 704 -29.29 -6.71 17.58
N ASN A 705 -30.49 -6.24 17.90
CA ASN A 705 -30.70 -5.08 18.79
C ASN A 705 -30.22 -5.34 20.23
N ASP A 706 -30.25 -6.58 20.69
CA ASP A 706 -29.69 -7.01 21.97
C ASP A 706 -28.17 -6.82 22.02
N PHE A 707 -27.44 -7.14 20.94
CA PHE A 707 -26.00 -6.86 20.86
C PHE A 707 -25.71 -5.37 20.90
N VAL A 708 -26.49 -4.57 20.16
CA VAL A 708 -26.38 -3.09 20.15
C VAL A 708 -26.62 -2.51 21.55
N GLN A 709 -27.67 -2.96 22.25
CA GLN A 709 -27.97 -2.52 23.61
C GLN A 709 -26.86 -2.90 24.59
N LYS A 710 -26.31 -4.11 24.46
CA LYS A 710 -25.20 -4.57 25.29
C LYS A 710 -23.93 -3.76 25.05
N ALA A 711 -23.60 -3.47 23.79
CA ALA A 711 -22.48 -2.59 23.45
C ALA A 711 -22.65 -1.19 24.07
N ASN A 712 -23.84 -0.60 23.98
CA ASN A 712 -24.14 0.69 24.61
C ASN A 712 -24.00 0.66 26.13
N GLN A 713 -24.41 -0.44 26.77
CA GLN A 713 -24.23 -0.64 28.20
C GLN A 713 -22.74 -0.67 28.57
N ILE A 714 -21.94 -1.48 27.87
CA ILE A 714 -20.50 -1.59 28.11
C ILE A 714 -19.82 -0.23 27.88
N ALA A 715 -20.17 0.48 26.81
CA ALA A 715 -19.65 1.82 26.53
C ALA A 715 -19.98 2.83 27.65
N SER A 716 -21.20 2.79 28.17
CA SER A 716 -21.62 3.63 29.30
C SER A 716 -20.82 3.30 30.56
N ASP A 717 -20.59 2.02 30.85
CA ASP A 717 -19.80 1.58 32.00
C ASP A 717 -18.33 2.02 31.88
N LEU A 718 -17.76 1.95 30.67
CA LEU A 718 -16.36 2.33 30.39
C LEU A 718 -16.07 3.82 30.62
N LYS A 719 -17.07 4.71 30.57
CA LYS A 719 -16.87 6.14 30.91
C LYS A 719 -16.33 6.32 32.33
N GLY A 720 -16.65 5.41 33.26
CA GLY A 720 -16.14 5.41 34.64
C GLY A 720 -14.70 4.92 34.81
N TYR A 721 -14.04 4.47 33.74
CA TYR A 721 -12.67 3.95 33.74
C TYR A 721 -11.65 4.99 33.26
N PHE A 722 -12.07 6.23 33.05
CA PHE A 722 -11.16 7.33 32.76
C PHE A 722 -10.75 8.03 34.05
N THR A 723 -9.45 8.24 34.24
CA THR A 723 -8.96 8.95 35.43
C THR A 723 -9.37 10.41 35.40
N GLU A 724 -9.59 10.99 36.59
CA GLU A 724 -10.19 12.32 36.73
C GLU A 724 -9.27 13.47 36.30
N ASN A 725 -7.95 13.34 36.50
CA ASN A 725 -7.02 14.45 36.29
C ASN A 725 -6.43 14.43 34.87
N ASP A 726 -6.01 13.24 34.42
CA ASP A 726 -5.23 13.08 33.20
C ASP A 726 -5.97 12.31 32.08
N PHE A 727 -7.16 11.76 32.35
CA PHE A 727 -7.98 11.00 31.39
C PHE A 727 -7.31 9.73 30.84
N PHE A 728 -6.47 9.05 31.62
CA PHE A 728 -5.99 7.71 31.26
C PHE A 728 -7.12 6.68 31.39
N LEU A 729 -7.14 5.64 30.54
CA LEU A 729 -8.03 4.50 30.74
C LEU A 729 -7.34 3.49 31.67
N PHE A 730 -7.84 3.37 32.89
CA PHE A 730 -7.35 2.40 33.87
C PHE A 730 -8.19 1.11 33.85
N GLY A 731 -7.75 0.09 34.59
CA GLY A 731 -8.48 -1.18 34.71
C GLY A 731 -7.67 -2.40 34.27
N GLU A 732 -6.34 -2.32 34.36
CA GLU A 732 -5.43 -3.42 34.08
C GLU A 732 -5.00 -4.14 35.36
N GLY A 733 -5.40 -5.39 35.56
CA GLY A 733 -5.06 -6.19 36.75
C GLY A 733 -6.23 -6.40 37.73
N PRO A 734 -5.96 -7.03 38.88
CA PRO A 734 -7.00 -7.47 39.82
C PRO A 734 -7.51 -6.36 40.79
N GLU A 735 -6.68 -5.37 41.09
CA GLU A 735 -6.96 -4.30 42.06
C GLU A 735 -7.03 -2.94 41.37
N ILE A 736 -8.19 -2.64 40.79
CA ILE A 736 -8.32 -1.52 39.84
C ILE A 736 -8.94 -0.25 40.43
N TRP A 737 -9.67 -0.35 41.54
CA TRP A 737 -10.42 0.77 42.11
C TRP A 737 -9.70 1.48 43.25
N GLU A 738 -8.75 0.79 43.89
CA GLU A 738 -7.95 1.34 44.97
C GLU A 738 -6.71 2.00 44.38
N LYS A 739 -6.50 3.27 44.74
CA LYS A 739 -5.26 3.96 44.39
C LYS A 739 -4.11 3.35 45.18
N THR A 740 -2.96 3.22 44.55
CA THR A 740 -1.71 2.82 45.21
C THR A 740 -1.29 3.85 46.25
N LYS A 741 -0.22 3.54 46.99
CA LYS A 741 0.34 4.45 47.99
C LYS A 741 0.71 5.82 47.40
N ASN A 742 1.24 5.83 46.17
CA ASN A 742 1.59 7.08 45.48
C ASN A 742 0.43 7.67 44.65
N GLY A 743 -0.79 7.15 44.81
CA GLY A 743 -2.00 7.70 44.21
C GLY A 743 -2.28 7.25 42.78
N CYS A 744 -1.58 6.24 42.28
CA CYS A 744 -1.69 5.76 40.91
C CYS A 744 -2.89 4.82 40.72
N PHE A 745 -3.47 4.85 39.51
CA PHE A 745 -4.36 3.80 39.02
C PHE A 745 -3.61 2.84 38.09
N PRO A 746 -4.04 1.57 37.96
CA PRO A 746 -3.35 0.63 37.08
C PRO A 746 -3.69 0.89 35.61
N VAL A 747 -2.75 1.54 34.92
CA VAL A 747 -2.84 1.98 33.53
C VAL A 747 -1.85 1.22 32.64
N ASP A 748 -2.35 0.81 31.46
CA ASP A 748 -1.70 0.26 30.27
C ASP A 748 -1.41 1.27 29.14
N LEU A 749 -0.25 1.95 29.02
CA LEU A 749 -0.05 2.91 27.91
C LEU A 749 -0.18 2.23 26.53
N GLY A 750 0.55 1.13 26.32
CA GLY A 750 0.55 0.43 25.03
C GLY A 750 -0.84 -0.08 24.63
N TYR A 751 -1.55 -0.76 25.53
CA TYR A 751 -2.89 -1.27 25.27
C TYR A 751 -3.98 -0.20 25.25
N ASN A 752 -3.79 0.93 25.94
CA ASN A 752 -4.67 2.08 25.77
C ASN A 752 -4.61 2.55 24.31
N VAL A 753 -3.40 2.84 23.83
CA VAL A 753 -3.16 3.47 22.54
C VAL A 753 -3.47 2.57 21.36
N GLU A 754 -3.06 1.30 21.39
CA GLU A 754 -3.08 0.43 20.20
C GLU A 754 -4.26 -0.55 20.16
N GLU A 755 -5.10 -0.57 21.19
CA GLU A 755 -6.20 -1.54 21.28
C GLU A 755 -7.48 -0.89 21.85
N SER A 756 -7.41 -0.28 23.03
CA SER A 756 -8.61 0.16 23.75
C SER A 756 -9.24 1.43 23.15
N LEU A 757 -8.45 2.50 23.06
CA LEU A 757 -8.92 3.79 22.53
C LEU A 757 -9.35 3.69 21.06
N PRO A 758 -8.60 2.99 20.16
CA PRO A 758 -9.02 2.85 18.78
C PRO A 758 -10.37 2.16 18.62
N ASN A 759 -10.58 1.03 19.29
CA ASN A 759 -11.84 0.30 19.20
C ASN A 759 -13.02 1.11 19.77
N MET A 760 -12.84 1.80 20.91
CA MET A 760 -13.88 2.68 21.43
C MET A 760 -14.17 3.86 20.50
N MET A 761 -13.17 4.37 19.75
CA MET A 761 -13.39 5.43 18.77
C MET A 761 -14.18 4.94 17.56
N PHE A 762 -13.90 3.74 17.05
CA PHE A 762 -14.73 3.09 16.02
C PHE A 762 -16.19 2.96 16.48
N TYR A 763 -16.39 2.47 17.71
CA TYR A 763 -17.74 2.40 18.30
C TYR A 763 -18.38 3.79 18.39
N ALA A 764 -17.71 4.78 18.99
CA ALA A 764 -18.29 6.08 19.27
C ALA A 764 -18.70 6.80 17.98
N GLU A 765 -17.90 6.68 16.92
CA GLU A 765 -18.25 7.18 15.58
C GLU A 765 -19.45 6.44 15.00
N MET A 766 -19.44 5.10 15.03
CA MET A 766 -20.51 4.28 14.46
C MET A 766 -21.85 4.44 15.20
N ALA A 767 -21.80 4.68 16.51
CA ALA A 767 -22.96 4.86 17.38
C ALA A 767 -23.44 6.31 17.48
N GLY A 768 -22.63 7.29 17.05
CA GLY A 768 -22.90 8.70 17.29
C GLY A 768 -22.80 9.11 18.77
N ASP A 769 -21.98 8.43 19.58
CA ASP A 769 -21.77 8.77 20.99
C ASP A 769 -20.77 9.94 21.12
N HIS A 770 -21.29 11.16 21.00
CA HIS A 770 -20.48 12.38 21.08
C HIS A 770 -19.79 12.58 22.44
N GLU A 771 -20.40 12.12 23.53
CA GLU A 771 -19.84 12.26 24.87
C GLU A 771 -18.61 11.35 25.03
N LEU A 772 -18.75 10.07 24.66
CA LEU A 772 -17.61 9.15 24.68
C LEU A 772 -16.52 9.60 23.70
N LYS A 773 -16.89 10.07 22.50
CA LYS A 773 -15.93 10.59 21.52
C LYS A 773 -15.10 11.73 22.10
N GLU A 774 -15.70 12.68 22.81
CA GLU A 774 -14.97 13.77 23.46
C GLU A 774 -14.05 13.30 24.59
N LEU A 775 -14.51 12.33 25.39
CA LEU A 775 -13.69 11.72 26.45
C LEU A 775 -12.47 10.99 25.87
N LEU A 776 -12.67 10.22 24.79
CA LEU A 776 -11.61 9.52 24.08
C LEU A 776 -10.59 10.49 23.50
N ARG A 777 -11.02 11.63 22.93
CA ARG A 777 -10.11 12.66 22.41
C ARG A 777 -9.19 13.22 23.49
N LYS A 778 -9.74 13.55 24.66
CA LYS A 778 -8.93 14.00 25.81
C LYS A 778 -7.90 12.95 26.21
N SER A 779 -8.31 11.69 26.25
CA SER A 779 -7.40 10.57 26.54
C SER A 779 -6.32 10.43 25.47
N MET A 780 -6.67 10.44 24.19
CA MET A 780 -5.73 10.36 23.08
C MET A 780 -4.73 11.51 23.09
N ASP A 781 -5.17 12.74 23.41
CA ASP A 781 -4.30 13.91 23.53
C ASP A 781 -3.32 13.78 24.71
N THR A 782 -3.77 13.23 25.84
CA THR A 782 -2.90 12.86 26.96
C THR A 782 -1.84 11.85 26.52
N HIS A 783 -2.25 10.77 25.85
CA HIS A 783 -1.32 9.73 25.40
C HIS A 783 -0.32 10.27 24.38
N LEU A 784 -0.74 11.15 23.46
CA LEU A 784 0.12 11.72 22.42
C LEU A 784 1.34 12.47 22.99
N ALA A 785 1.28 12.93 24.24
CA ALA A 785 2.43 13.52 24.92
C ALA A 785 3.58 12.53 25.20
N PHE A 786 3.30 11.22 25.16
CA PHE A 786 4.26 10.13 25.32
C PHE A 786 4.81 9.60 23.99
N MET A 787 4.33 10.11 22.84
CA MET A 787 4.98 9.80 21.56
C MET A 787 6.31 10.56 21.46
N LEU A 788 7.40 9.84 21.26
CA LEU A 788 8.73 10.40 21.04
C LEU A 788 8.83 11.07 19.65
N PRO A 789 9.77 12.00 19.44
CA PRO A 789 9.84 12.75 18.18
C PRO A 789 10.04 11.89 16.92
N ASP A 790 10.62 10.69 17.05
CA ASP A 790 10.81 9.72 15.96
C ASP A 790 9.57 8.85 15.67
N GLY A 791 8.46 9.01 16.43
CA GLY A 791 7.21 8.27 16.24
C GLY A 791 7.04 7.03 17.12
N ALA A 792 8.00 6.77 18.01
CA ALA A 792 7.91 5.69 19.00
C ALA A 792 6.98 6.06 20.17
N TRP A 793 6.39 5.06 20.84
CA TRP A 793 5.61 5.27 22.06
C TRP A 793 6.49 5.02 23.28
N ASP A 794 6.55 5.99 24.21
CA ASP A 794 7.23 5.82 25.49
C ASP A 794 6.42 4.94 26.46
N ASN A 795 6.48 3.63 26.24
CA ASN A 795 5.78 2.60 27.03
C ASN A 795 6.63 2.09 28.22
N SER A 796 7.49 2.97 28.77
CA SER A 796 8.51 2.69 29.83
C SER A 796 8.00 2.47 31.23
N TRP A 797 6.69 2.53 31.34
CA TRP A 797 5.89 2.43 32.54
C TRP A 797 4.57 1.81 32.13
N GLY A 798 3.83 1.31 33.11
CA GLY A 798 2.55 0.65 32.89
C GLY A 798 2.56 -0.80 33.33
N THR A 799 1.39 -1.31 33.66
CA THR A 799 1.25 -2.63 34.29
C THR A 799 1.75 -3.77 33.41
N ARG A 800 1.64 -3.65 32.06
CA ARG A 800 2.01 -4.70 31.10
C ARG A 800 3.14 -4.31 30.14
N SER A 801 4.02 -3.38 30.54
CA SER A 801 5.23 -3.01 29.79
C SER A 801 6.18 -4.19 29.52
N PHE A 802 5.99 -5.35 30.18
CA PHE A 802 6.67 -6.61 29.83
C PHE A 802 6.35 -7.14 28.42
N LYS A 803 5.44 -6.49 27.67
CA LYS A 803 5.17 -6.74 26.24
C LYS A 803 5.40 -5.53 25.33
N TRP A 804 6.10 -4.51 25.84
CA TRP A 804 6.54 -3.34 25.08
C TRP A 804 7.35 -3.76 23.83
N THR A 805 7.08 -3.12 22.68
CA THR A 805 8.04 -2.92 21.54
C THR A 805 8.33 -1.43 21.25
N TYR A 806 9.48 -1.05 20.69
CA TYR A 806 9.85 0.39 20.60
C TYR A 806 8.78 1.29 19.97
N TRP A 807 8.01 0.79 19.01
CA TRP A 807 6.92 1.53 18.34
C TRP A 807 5.53 1.31 18.95
N GLY A 808 5.36 0.47 19.98
CA GLY A 808 4.03 0.00 20.41
C GLY A 808 4.03 -1.20 21.37
N GLY A 809 3.04 -2.08 21.24
CA GLY A 809 2.95 -3.35 21.95
C GLY A 809 3.15 -4.56 21.02
N ARG A 810 3.62 -5.67 21.59
CA ARG A 810 3.93 -6.87 20.81
C ARG A 810 2.69 -7.58 20.23
N THR A 811 1.63 -7.63 21.01
CA THR A 811 0.40 -8.35 20.69
C THR A 811 -0.79 -7.41 20.69
N SER A 812 -0.56 -6.14 20.40
CA SER A 812 -1.60 -5.16 20.11
C SER A 812 -1.68 -4.98 18.60
N ASP A 813 -2.82 -4.50 18.13
CA ASP A 813 -3.03 -4.26 16.71
C ASP A 813 -2.23 -3.03 16.24
N GLY A 814 -2.58 -1.85 16.74
CA GLY A 814 -2.02 -0.58 16.31
C GLY A 814 -3.07 0.53 16.38
N PHE A 815 -2.64 1.79 16.40
CA PHE A 815 -3.54 2.90 16.70
C PHE A 815 -4.13 3.61 15.46
N MET A 816 -3.62 3.33 14.26
CA MET A 816 -3.81 4.17 13.07
C MET A 816 -5.27 4.37 12.68
N GLY A 817 -6.06 3.29 12.61
CA GLY A 817 -7.48 3.36 12.27
C GLY A 817 -8.23 4.29 13.23
N GLY A 818 -8.14 4.01 14.53
CA GLY A 818 -8.83 4.79 15.56
C GLY A 818 -8.41 6.26 15.66
N TYR A 819 -7.16 6.58 15.37
CA TYR A 819 -6.66 7.96 15.36
C TYR A 819 -6.97 8.71 14.06
N ALA A 820 -7.26 8.01 12.96
CA ALA A 820 -7.63 8.62 11.69
C ALA A 820 -9.14 8.95 11.59
N ILE A 821 -9.98 8.23 12.34
CA ILE A 821 -11.44 8.41 12.39
C ILE A 821 -11.89 9.80 12.84
N PRO A 822 -11.37 10.41 13.94
CA PRO A 822 -11.95 11.60 14.52
C PRO A 822 -11.94 12.76 13.52
N ASP A 823 -13.11 13.04 12.95
CA ASP A 823 -13.36 14.18 12.07
C ASP A 823 -12.31 14.36 10.95
N ALA A 824 -11.91 13.26 10.29
CA ALA A 824 -10.95 13.16 9.18
C ALA A 824 -10.39 14.51 8.69
N GLY A 825 -9.13 14.77 9.06
CA GLY A 825 -8.39 16.00 8.70
C GLY A 825 -8.53 17.18 9.66
N LYS A 826 -9.39 17.14 10.70
CA LYS A 826 -9.47 18.20 11.74
C LYS A 826 -8.38 18.10 12.82
N HIS A 827 -7.76 16.93 12.97
CA HIS A 827 -6.70 16.66 13.94
C HIS A 827 -5.39 16.32 13.22
N PRO A 828 -4.67 17.33 12.69
CA PRO A 828 -3.41 17.12 11.99
C PRO A 828 -2.36 16.41 12.86
N GLU A 829 -2.43 16.57 14.18
CA GLU A 829 -1.59 15.91 15.16
C GLU A 829 -1.72 14.38 15.15
N TYR A 830 -2.93 13.83 15.00
CA TYR A 830 -3.14 12.38 14.93
C TYR A 830 -2.57 11.80 13.64
N TYR A 831 -2.76 12.49 12.51
CA TYR A 831 -2.18 12.07 11.24
C TYR A 831 -0.67 12.19 11.21
N GLU A 832 -0.10 13.18 11.89
CA GLU A 832 1.35 13.26 12.06
C GLU A 832 1.88 12.12 12.93
N ALA A 833 1.17 11.74 13.99
CA ALA A 833 1.51 10.58 14.81
C ALA A 833 1.51 9.28 13.98
N ILE A 834 0.44 9.04 13.22
CA ILE A 834 0.32 7.89 12.31
C ILE A 834 1.49 7.86 11.33
N ARG A 835 1.80 9.02 10.73
CA ARG A 835 2.86 9.10 9.73
C ARG A 835 4.24 8.78 10.28
N ARG A 836 4.59 9.32 11.45
CA ARG A 836 5.89 9.03 12.07
C ARG A 836 5.97 7.57 12.47
N ASN A 837 4.89 7.01 13.00
CA ASN A 837 4.85 5.60 13.35
C ASN A 837 4.95 4.69 12.12
N ILE A 838 4.27 4.98 11.01
CA ILE A 838 4.44 4.24 9.74
C ILE A 838 5.88 4.32 9.23
N SER A 839 6.50 5.51 9.28
CA SER A 839 7.91 5.66 8.93
C SER A 839 8.82 4.78 9.80
N LEU A 840 8.53 4.72 11.11
CA LEU A 840 9.27 3.90 12.07
C LEU A 840 9.07 2.40 11.82
N LEU A 841 7.83 1.95 11.60
CA LEU A 841 7.49 0.56 11.27
C LEU A 841 8.14 0.12 9.96
N LYS A 842 8.18 1.00 8.95
CA LYS A 842 8.88 0.76 7.68
C LYS A 842 10.40 0.64 7.89
N GLN A 843 10.99 1.50 8.71
CA GLN A 843 12.42 1.46 9.02
C GLN A 843 12.84 0.12 9.66
N PHE A 844 11.98 -0.45 10.52
CA PHE A 844 12.24 -1.72 11.23
C PHE A 844 11.53 -2.93 10.61
N THR A 845 11.02 -2.77 9.40
CA THR A 845 10.63 -3.87 8.54
C THR A 845 11.86 -4.34 7.77
N HIS A 846 12.21 -5.62 7.93
CA HIS A 846 13.32 -6.21 7.19
C HIS A 846 12.88 -7.53 6.58
N ASN A 847 13.18 -7.72 5.30
CA ASN A 847 12.70 -8.87 4.53
C ASN A 847 11.17 -9.02 4.62
N GLY A 848 10.45 -7.88 4.62
CA GLY A 848 9.01 -7.77 4.72
C GLY A 848 8.35 -8.27 6.02
N LEU A 849 9.11 -8.46 7.10
CA LEU A 849 8.54 -8.67 8.44
C LEU A 849 8.95 -7.56 9.39
N LEU A 850 8.03 -7.15 10.25
CA LEU A 850 8.27 -6.21 11.34
C LEU A 850 9.07 -6.91 12.45
N TYR A 851 10.25 -6.38 12.77
CA TYR A 851 11.09 -6.86 13.87
C TYR A 851 10.50 -6.41 15.21
N GLY A 852 10.93 -6.93 16.36
CA GLY A 852 10.30 -6.62 17.68
C GLY A 852 10.90 -5.43 18.45
N GLY A 853 11.99 -4.84 17.96
CA GLY A 853 12.62 -3.62 18.45
C GLY A 853 13.86 -3.26 17.64
N MET A 854 14.48 -2.11 17.96
CA MET A 854 15.52 -1.49 17.13
C MET A 854 16.73 -2.39 16.82
N HIS A 855 17.21 -3.18 17.79
CA HIS A 855 18.43 -3.96 17.65
C HIS A 855 18.19 -5.46 17.43
N TYR A 856 16.94 -5.88 17.17
CA TYR A 856 16.66 -7.31 16.95
C TYR A 856 17.50 -7.89 15.80
N LYS A 857 17.61 -7.17 14.67
CA LYS A 857 18.34 -7.65 13.48
C LYS A 857 19.84 -7.73 13.76
N THR A 858 20.43 -6.68 14.32
CA THR A 858 21.87 -6.62 14.64
C THR A 858 22.24 -7.57 15.79
N ALA A 859 21.30 -7.88 16.69
CA ALA A 859 21.45 -8.92 17.72
C ALA A 859 21.22 -10.35 17.20
N GLY A 860 20.90 -10.55 15.92
CA GLY A 860 20.71 -11.88 15.31
C GLY A 860 19.38 -12.56 15.65
N MET A 861 18.38 -11.80 16.11
CA MET A 861 17.06 -12.33 16.49
C MET A 861 16.13 -12.44 15.28
N LYS A 862 15.41 -13.57 15.17
CA LYS A 862 14.36 -13.75 14.15
C LYS A 862 13.09 -12.97 14.51
N PRO A 863 12.38 -12.41 13.53
CA PRO A 863 11.11 -11.71 13.76
C PRO A 863 9.97 -12.69 14.03
N CYS A 864 9.12 -12.36 15.01
CA CYS A 864 7.85 -13.07 15.24
C CYS A 864 6.76 -12.42 14.39
N ILE A 865 6.04 -13.22 13.59
CA ILE A 865 5.00 -12.69 12.68
C ILE A 865 3.79 -12.08 13.41
N HIS A 866 3.63 -12.34 14.71
CA HIS A 866 2.54 -11.76 15.53
C HIS A 866 2.52 -10.24 15.43
N HIS A 867 3.69 -9.61 15.53
CA HIS A 867 3.82 -8.16 15.36
C HIS A 867 3.30 -7.71 14.01
N THR A 868 3.72 -8.42 12.95
CA THR A 868 3.41 -8.05 11.56
C THR A 868 1.92 -8.18 11.27
N PHE A 869 1.25 -9.28 11.64
CA PHE A 869 -0.18 -9.41 11.33
C PHE A 869 -1.07 -8.49 12.18
N GLY A 870 -0.68 -8.19 13.43
CA GLY A 870 -1.42 -7.25 14.29
C GLY A 870 -1.40 -5.83 13.70
N HIS A 871 -0.20 -5.35 13.36
CA HIS A 871 -0.04 -4.03 12.72
C HIS A 871 -0.60 -4.00 11.30
N ALA A 872 -0.54 -5.11 10.54
CA ALA A 872 -1.16 -5.20 9.23
C ALA A 872 -2.69 -5.06 9.30
N LYS A 873 -3.34 -5.64 10.33
CA LYS A 873 -4.77 -5.44 10.58
C LYS A 873 -5.08 -3.96 10.83
N ALA A 874 -4.40 -3.31 11.77
CA ALA A 874 -4.62 -1.89 12.06
C ALA A 874 -4.38 -0.97 10.84
N LEU A 875 -3.36 -1.29 10.04
CA LEU A 875 -3.03 -0.54 8.82
C LEU A 875 -4.08 -0.76 7.73
N ALA A 876 -4.63 -1.96 7.60
CA ALA A 876 -5.73 -2.24 6.68
C ALA A 876 -7.03 -1.53 7.12
N SER A 877 -7.34 -1.49 8.42
CA SER A 877 -8.46 -0.70 8.96
C SER A 877 -8.28 0.79 8.66
N PHE A 878 -7.05 1.33 8.81
CA PHE A 878 -6.73 2.70 8.42
C PHE A 878 -6.94 2.95 6.92
N LEU A 879 -6.50 2.03 6.06
CA LEU A 879 -6.62 2.14 4.61
C LEU A 879 -8.06 1.98 4.09
N ALA A 880 -8.94 1.39 4.89
CA ALA A 880 -10.37 1.32 4.60
C ALA A 880 -11.12 2.65 4.87
N LEU A 881 -10.48 3.61 5.56
CA LEU A 881 -11.08 4.92 5.84
C LEU A 881 -10.91 5.89 4.66
N PRO A 882 -11.77 6.92 4.54
CA PRO A 882 -11.62 7.96 3.52
C PRO A 882 -10.25 8.64 3.55
N VAL A 883 -9.70 8.95 2.38
CA VAL A 883 -8.40 9.62 2.25
C VAL A 883 -8.46 11.04 2.81
N ALA A 884 -7.53 11.36 3.71
CA ALA A 884 -7.35 12.70 4.26
C ALA A 884 -5.87 13.13 4.20
N THR A 885 -5.65 14.42 3.95
CA THR A 885 -4.32 15.03 3.73
C THR A 885 -4.10 16.26 4.62
N PRO A 886 -4.15 16.11 5.95
CA PRO A 886 -3.97 17.25 6.85
C PRO A 886 -2.52 17.80 6.80
N PRO A 887 -2.33 19.08 7.16
CA PRO A 887 -1.01 19.70 7.18
C PRO A 887 -0.08 19.03 8.19
N ARG A 888 1.23 19.15 7.94
CA ARG A 888 2.26 18.76 8.91
C ARG A 888 2.23 19.69 10.12
N VAL A 889 2.30 19.13 11.31
CA VAL A 889 2.35 19.86 12.58
C VAL A 889 3.41 19.27 13.51
N LEU A 890 3.80 20.03 14.53
CA LEU A 890 4.63 19.50 15.62
C LEU A 890 3.76 18.77 16.63
N LEU A 891 4.20 17.58 17.03
CA LEU A 891 3.62 16.82 18.14
C LEU A 891 4.04 17.40 19.49
N PRO A 892 3.33 17.10 20.59
CA PRO A 892 3.63 17.68 21.90
C PRO A 892 5.09 17.49 22.32
N ARG A 893 5.65 16.30 22.08
CA ARG A 893 7.03 15.95 22.46
C ARG A 893 8.09 16.54 21.52
N ASP A 894 7.72 17.20 20.43
CA ASP A 894 8.71 17.94 19.62
C ASP A 894 9.11 19.25 20.29
N LYS A 895 8.15 19.86 21.00
CA LYS A 895 8.29 21.19 21.58
C LYS A 895 9.05 21.11 22.89
N GLU A 896 9.83 22.14 23.16
CA GLU A 896 10.40 22.41 24.47
C GLU A 896 9.31 22.98 25.38
N TYR A 897 9.14 22.38 26.56
CA TYR A 897 8.16 22.83 27.56
C TYR A 897 8.68 22.68 29.00
N GLY A 898 9.95 22.34 29.19
CA GLY A 898 10.53 22.09 30.50
C GLY A 898 10.00 20.79 31.09
N VAL A 899 9.05 20.86 32.02
CA VAL A 899 8.54 19.70 32.78
C VAL A 899 7.00 19.69 32.81
N LYS A 900 6.41 18.53 32.53
CA LYS A 900 4.98 18.24 32.68
C LYS A 900 4.77 17.09 33.66
N TYR A 901 3.88 17.26 34.63
CA TYR A 901 3.53 16.24 35.64
C TYR A 901 2.17 15.62 35.34
N TYR A 902 2.09 14.29 35.42
CA TYR A 902 0.85 13.51 35.34
C TYR A 902 0.58 12.89 36.69
N LYS A 903 -0.53 13.31 37.30
CA LYS A 903 -0.87 13.01 38.69
C LYS A 903 -1.39 11.59 38.86
N ASP A 904 -2.20 11.11 37.92
CA ASP A 904 -2.88 9.80 38.03
C ASP A 904 -1.95 8.60 37.85
N ILE A 905 -0.72 8.84 37.39
CA ILE A 905 0.36 7.86 37.23
C ILE A 905 1.66 8.31 37.91
N ASN A 906 1.61 9.37 38.71
CA ASN A 906 2.73 9.97 39.41
C ASN A 906 4.03 10.08 38.59
N THR A 907 3.97 10.65 37.38
CA THR A 907 5.07 10.60 36.40
C THR A 907 5.36 11.98 35.80
N TRP A 908 6.63 12.28 35.56
CA TRP A 908 7.08 13.54 34.96
C TRP A 908 7.69 13.33 33.58
N LEU A 909 7.29 14.16 32.63
CA LEU A 909 7.90 14.27 31.32
C LEU A 909 8.76 15.53 31.25
N VAL A 910 10.02 15.38 30.83
CA VAL A 910 10.97 16.48 30.60
C VAL A 910 11.17 16.68 29.11
N ALA A 911 11.02 17.90 28.59
CA ALA A 911 11.37 18.28 27.23
C ALA A 911 12.16 19.59 27.26
N GLU A 912 13.48 19.46 27.25
CA GLU A 912 14.46 20.53 27.39
C GLU A 912 15.49 20.41 26.26
N ASP A 913 15.71 21.46 25.48
CA ASP A 913 16.59 21.47 24.30
C ASP A 913 16.34 20.26 23.36
N ASP A 914 17.37 19.48 23.02
CA ASP A 914 17.29 18.26 22.21
C ASP A 914 16.94 16.99 23.05
N TRP A 915 16.76 17.10 24.38
CA TRP A 915 16.53 15.98 25.31
C TRP A 915 15.05 15.76 25.65
N ARG A 916 14.63 14.50 25.67
CA ARG A 916 13.31 14.06 26.16
C ARG A 916 13.50 12.99 27.23
N ALA A 917 12.86 13.13 28.38
CA ALA A 917 13.00 12.17 29.46
C ALA A 917 11.71 11.91 30.24
N THR A 918 11.64 10.75 30.87
CA THR A 918 10.51 10.33 31.71
C THR A 918 11.05 9.86 33.06
N ILE A 919 10.59 10.52 34.13
CA ILE A 919 10.86 10.13 35.52
C ILE A 919 9.56 9.54 36.07
N THR A 920 9.56 8.23 36.33
CA THR A 920 8.35 7.50 36.75
C THR A 920 8.32 7.30 38.25
N GLY A 921 7.24 7.74 38.88
CA GLY A 921 6.81 7.35 40.23
C GLY A 921 5.59 6.44 40.21
N PHE A 922 5.27 5.86 39.04
CA PHE A 922 4.22 4.87 38.88
C PHE A 922 4.55 3.61 39.68
N ASP A 923 3.62 3.18 40.53
CA ASP A 923 3.79 2.10 41.52
C ASP A 923 2.64 1.07 41.47
N ALA A 924 1.83 1.08 40.40
CA ALA A 924 0.75 0.13 40.24
C ALA A 924 1.26 -1.17 39.60
N GLU A 925 1.34 -2.24 40.39
CA GLU A 925 1.73 -3.56 39.91
C GLU A 925 0.61 -4.25 39.12
N TYR A 926 1.00 -5.16 38.22
CA TYR A 926 0.07 -6.09 37.60
C TYR A 926 -0.19 -7.29 38.53
N LYS A 927 -0.74 -8.40 38.00
CA LYS A 927 -0.81 -9.66 38.76
C LYS A 927 0.56 -10.33 39.01
N VAL A 928 1.61 -9.83 38.36
CA VAL A 928 3.00 -10.27 38.51
C VAL A 928 3.85 -9.06 38.83
N LYS A 929 4.75 -9.19 39.80
CA LYS A 929 5.63 -8.12 40.28
C LYS A 929 6.79 -7.83 39.34
N GLY A 930 7.31 -6.62 39.38
CA GLY A 930 8.54 -6.22 38.67
C GLY A 930 8.40 -6.16 37.13
N THR A 931 7.20 -5.89 36.62
CA THR A 931 6.94 -5.80 35.17
C THR A 931 7.47 -4.52 34.52
N HIS A 932 7.72 -3.49 35.32
CA HIS A 932 8.17 -2.15 34.95
C HIS A 932 8.92 -1.53 36.14
N PRO A 933 9.75 -0.49 35.93
CA PRO A 933 10.48 0.16 37.00
C PRO A 933 9.60 1.09 37.84
N MET A 934 9.85 1.07 39.14
CA MET A 934 9.24 1.93 40.16
C MET A 934 10.37 2.72 40.86
N GLY A 935 10.10 3.30 42.03
CA GLY A 935 11.13 3.92 42.86
C GLY A 935 11.73 5.21 42.31
N GLY A 936 10.96 6.00 41.55
CA GLY A 936 11.40 7.28 41.00
C GLY A 936 12.50 7.20 39.95
N ALA A 937 12.46 6.17 39.11
CA ALA A 937 13.47 5.88 38.11
C ALA A 937 13.38 6.79 36.86
N LEU A 938 14.53 7.07 36.25
CA LEU A 938 14.63 7.58 34.87
C LEU A 938 14.31 6.46 33.88
N SER A 939 13.04 6.32 33.51
CA SER A 939 12.53 5.21 32.70
C SER A 939 12.73 5.41 31.20
N MET A 940 12.83 6.65 30.73
CA MET A 940 13.17 6.98 29.35
C MET A 940 14.11 8.17 29.32
N LEU A 941 15.17 8.08 28.52
CA LEU A 941 16.01 9.20 28.13
C LEU A 941 16.29 9.09 26.62
N TRP A 942 15.91 10.11 25.87
CA TRP A 942 16.02 10.17 24.42
C TRP A 942 16.62 11.52 24.00
N HIS A 943 17.43 11.52 22.95
CA HIS A 943 18.01 12.75 22.40
C HIS A 943 17.96 12.77 20.88
N LYS A 944 17.69 13.95 20.32
CA LYS A 944 17.42 14.18 18.89
C LYS A 944 18.42 13.56 17.92
N LYS A 945 19.69 13.51 18.28
CA LYS A 945 20.77 12.98 17.42
C LYS A 945 21.10 11.51 17.68
N THR A 946 20.80 11.00 18.87
CA THR A 946 21.20 9.64 19.28
C THR A 946 20.02 8.67 19.25
N GLY A 947 18.78 9.18 19.24
CA GLY A 947 17.62 8.39 19.60
C GLY A 947 17.62 8.06 21.10
N PRO A 948 17.09 6.88 21.50
CA PRO A 948 17.02 6.48 22.91
C PRO A 948 18.43 6.19 23.47
N VAL A 949 18.68 6.74 24.66
CA VAL A 949 19.91 6.56 25.47
C VAL A 949 19.67 5.57 26.60
N PHE A 950 18.55 5.72 27.30
CA PHE A 950 18.04 4.78 28.31
C PHE A 950 16.58 4.48 28.03
N ALA A 951 16.17 3.23 28.24
CA ALA A 951 14.78 2.82 28.16
C ALA A 951 14.54 1.68 29.13
N ALA A 952 13.47 1.80 29.89
CA ALA A 952 13.08 0.83 30.88
C ALA A 952 12.76 -0.52 30.27
N THR A 953 13.01 -1.56 31.08
CA THR A 953 12.54 -2.93 30.84
C THR A 953 11.96 -3.46 32.13
N MET A 954 11.58 -4.74 32.15
CA MET A 954 11.27 -5.45 33.39
C MET A 954 12.41 -5.34 34.41
N ASN A 955 12.09 -5.18 35.71
CA ASN A 955 13.06 -5.17 36.82
C ASN A 955 13.79 -6.50 36.95
N LYS A 956 13.11 -7.58 36.55
CA LYS A 956 13.70 -8.89 36.39
C LYS A 956 13.07 -9.55 35.17
N PHE A 957 13.87 -9.73 34.13
CA PHE A 957 13.36 -10.36 32.91
C PHE A 957 12.88 -11.78 33.17
N SER A 958 11.60 -12.04 32.87
CA SER A 958 10.97 -13.35 32.96
C SER A 958 9.93 -13.50 31.85
N MET A 959 9.72 -14.73 31.38
CA MET A 959 8.72 -15.03 30.34
C MET A 959 7.33 -15.20 30.98
N ILE A 960 6.70 -14.09 31.37
CA ILE A 960 5.40 -14.07 32.08
C ILE A 960 4.29 -14.70 31.22
N GLU A 961 4.17 -14.26 29.96
CA GLU A 961 3.24 -14.81 28.98
C GLU A 961 4.06 -15.39 27.82
N ALA A 962 4.75 -16.50 28.04
CA ALA A 962 5.70 -17.06 27.07
C ALA A 962 5.19 -17.17 25.61
N PRO A 963 3.93 -17.56 25.33
CA PRO A 963 3.37 -17.60 23.98
C PRO A 963 3.28 -16.21 23.31
N ASN A 964 3.18 -15.16 24.12
CA ASN A 964 2.99 -13.76 23.75
C ASN A 964 4.24 -12.91 24.03
N MET A 965 5.42 -13.53 24.12
CA MET A 965 6.73 -12.89 24.34
C MET A 965 7.78 -13.52 23.40
N GLN A 966 8.92 -12.85 23.18
CA GLN A 966 10.01 -13.43 22.37
C GLN A 966 10.83 -14.36 23.23
N SER A 967 11.15 -15.54 22.70
CA SER A 967 12.18 -16.40 23.29
C SER A 967 13.52 -15.66 23.37
N TYR A 968 14.13 -15.70 24.55
CA TYR A 968 15.45 -15.14 24.82
C TYR A 968 16.48 -16.27 24.88
N LEU A 969 17.53 -16.18 24.06
CA LEU A 969 18.53 -17.26 23.92
C LEU A 969 19.91 -16.86 24.46
N GLN A 970 20.11 -15.60 24.81
CA GLN A 970 21.38 -15.08 25.31
C GLN A 970 21.60 -15.47 26.78
N GLU A 971 22.86 -15.55 27.18
CA GLU A 971 23.27 -16.01 28.51
C GLU A 971 23.06 -14.93 29.58
N ASN A 972 23.47 -13.69 29.28
CA ASN A 972 23.40 -12.59 30.23
C ASN A 972 22.00 -11.97 30.24
N LYS A 973 21.50 -11.54 31.39
CA LYS A 973 20.20 -10.86 31.53
C LYS A 973 20.35 -9.66 32.44
N MET A 974 19.76 -8.53 32.06
CA MET A 974 19.73 -7.35 32.90
C MET A 974 18.47 -6.50 32.67
N PRO A 975 18.06 -5.70 33.67
CA PRO A 975 17.14 -4.59 33.46
C PRO A 975 17.82 -3.47 32.64
N GLY A 976 17.09 -2.88 31.69
CA GLY A 976 17.53 -1.73 30.90
C GLY A 976 17.38 -0.37 31.59
N THR A 977 16.82 -0.35 32.81
CA THR A 977 16.60 0.88 33.57
C THR A 977 17.84 1.28 34.39
N PRO A 978 18.28 2.56 34.33
CA PRO A 978 19.23 3.13 35.28
C PRO A 978 18.76 2.94 36.72
N ARG A 979 19.64 2.42 37.59
CA ARG A 979 19.25 2.03 38.95
C ARG A 979 20.41 2.02 39.91
N ILE A 980 20.07 2.02 41.19
CA ILE A 980 21.00 1.65 42.26
C ILE A 980 20.66 0.24 42.70
N GLU A 981 21.68 -0.58 42.89
CA GLU A 981 21.50 -1.96 43.33
C GLU A 981 22.52 -2.36 44.41
N LEU A 982 22.09 -3.31 45.23
CA LEU A 982 22.90 -4.05 46.19
C LEU A 982 22.62 -5.54 46.00
N GLN A 983 23.67 -6.34 45.88
CA GLN A 983 23.55 -7.79 45.85
C GLN A 983 24.00 -8.38 47.19
N GLU A 984 23.09 -9.10 47.85
CA GLU A 984 23.35 -9.73 49.16
C GLU A 984 22.69 -11.10 49.21
N ASN A 985 23.44 -12.13 49.63
CA ASN A 985 22.96 -13.51 49.78
C ASN A 985 22.24 -14.10 48.55
N GLY A 986 22.53 -13.58 47.35
CA GLY A 986 21.91 -14.02 46.09
C GLY A 986 20.68 -13.20 45.68
N ASP A 987 20.15 -12.36 46.57
CA ASP A 987 19.04 -11.45 46.28
C ASP A 987 19.56 -10.10 45.74
N MET A 988 18.76 -9.49 44.88
CA MET A 988 18.97 -8.13 44.39
C MET A 988 18.03 -7.19 45.13
N TYR A 989 18.58 -6.13 45.70
CA TYR A 989 17.85 -5.03 46.31
C TYR A 989 18.07 -3.78 45.46
N SER A 990 17.01 -3.16 44.96
CA SER A 990 17.10 -2.03 44.04
C SER A 990 16.00 -1.02 44.30
N ASN A 991 16.25 0.24 43.91
CA ASN A 991 15.20 1.25 43.88
C ASN A 991 14.07 0.87 42.91
N LEU A 992 14.37 0.08 41.86
CA LEU A 992 13.35 -0.25 40.85
C LEU A 992 12.13 -0.99 41.42
N ASP A 993 12.28 -1.66 42.56
CA ASP A 993 11.21 -2.39 43.22
C ASP A 993 10.54 -1.57 44.34
N ASP A 994 11.00 -0.36 44.66
CA ASP A 994 10.47 0.44 45.77
C ASP A 994 9.11 1.08 45.45
N LEU A 995 8.08 0.69 46.20
CA LEU A 995 6.72 1.25 46.11
C LEU A 995 6.55 2.55 46.92
N ASP A 996 7.56 2.97 47.68
CA ASP A 996 7.47 4.10 48.62
C ASP A 996 8.41 5.28 48.28
N ALA A 997 8.77 5.42 47.00
CA ALA A 997 9.67 6.50 46.60
C ALA A 997 8.97 7.86 46.52
N LEU A 998 9.64 8.88 47.04
CA LEU A 998 9.21 10.28 46.99
C LEU A 998 10.05 11.07 45.98
N ILE A 999 9.40 11.69 45.01
CA ILE A 999 10.07 12.50 43.97
C ILE A 999 9.74 13.97 44.20
N ASN A 1000 10.77 14.78 44.47
CA ASN A 1000 10.64 16.23 44.64
C ASN A 1000 11.25 16.96 43.45
N TYR A 1001 10.41 17.65 42.67
CA TYR A 1001 10.85 18.49 41.56
C TYR A 1001 11.02 19.95 41.99
N HIS A 1002 12.10 20.58 41.54
CA HIS A 1002 12.24 22.04 41.58
C HIS A 1002 13.10 22.52 40.41
N LYS A 1003 12.90 23.78 40.00
CA LYS A 1003 13.71 24.46 38.99
C LYS A 1003 14.74 25.37 39.65
N LYS A 1004 16.00 25.32 39.20
CA LYS A 1004 17.10 26.18 39.69
C LYS A 1004 17.82 26.82 38.50
N GLY A 1005 17.56 28.10 38.25
CA GLY A 1005 17.98 28.73 36.99
C GLY A 1005 17.25 28.07 35.82
N ASP A 1006 18.00 27.65 34.81
CA ASP A 1006 17.45 26.88 33.68
C ASP A 1006 17.42 25.37 33.95
N ALA A 1007 18.14 24.89 34.98
CA ALA A 1007 18.22 23.47 35.29
C ALA A 1007 16.94 22.93 35.97
N HIS A 1008 16.47 21.78 35.49
CA HIS A 1008 15.35 21.02 36.06
C HIS A 1008 15.90 19.89 36.95
N ILE A 1009 15.58 19.90 38.24
CA ILE A 1009 16.18 19.01 39.24
C ILE A 1009 15.09 18.16 39.92
N PHE A 1010 15.28 16.84 39.88
CA PHE A 1010 14.42 15.85 40.54
C PHE A 1010 15.22 15.17 41.64
N HIS A 1011 14.74 15.25 42.88
CA HIS A 1011 15.29 14.54 44.04
C HIS A 1011 14.37 13.37 44.40
N THR A 1012 14.79 12.17 44.03
CA THR A 1012 14.11 10.92 44.36
C THR A 1012 14.68 10.37 45.66
N HIS A 1013 13.86 10.25 46.69
CA HIS A 1013 14.17 9.52 47.92
C HIS A 1013 13.55 8.14 47.82
N THR A 1014 14.38 7.10 47.88
CA THR A 1014 13.97 5.72 47.66
C THR A 1014 14.75 4.75 48.54
N HIS A 1015 14.32 3.51 48.60
CA HIS A 1015 14.93 2.44 49.37
C HIS A 1015 15.47 1.34 48.45
N LEU A 1016 16.41 0.55 48.94
CA LEU A 1016 16.86 -0.67 48.26
C LEU A 1016 16.08 -1.86 48.83
N VAL A 1017 15.01 -2.22 48.14
CA VAL A 1017 14.16 -3.37 48.48
C VAL A 1017 14.20 -4.42 47.37
N ASN A 1018 13.83 -5.66 47.70
CA ASN A 1018 13.56 -6.67 46.68
C ASN A 1018 12.08 -6.62 46.23
N SER A 1019 11.68 -7.49 45.29
CA SER A 1019 10.30 -7.55 44.78
C SER A 1019 9.23 -7.84 45.85
N GLU A 1020 9.61 -8.33 47.03
CA GLU A 1020 8.70 -8.56 48.15
C GLU A 1020 8.65 -7.39 49.13
N GLN A 1021 9.18 -6.22 48.75
CA GLN A 1021 9.32 -5.04 49.61
C GLN A 1021 10.18 -5.31 50.85
N ALA A 1022 11.03 -6.34 50.83
CA ALA A 1022 11.92 -6.65 51.95
C ALA A 1022 13.23 -5.87 51.82
N TYR A 1023 13.69 -5.35 52.95
CA TYR A 1023 14.97 -4.67 53.08
C TYR A 1023 16.14 -5.66 53.21
N SER A 1024 17.33 -5.22 52.83
CA SER A 1024 18.58 -5.98 53.07
C SER A 1024 18.96 -6.01 54.55
N SER A 1025 20.08 -6.65 54.89
CA SER A 1025 20.64 -6.63 56.24
C SER A 1025 20.99 -5.21 56.75
N LEU A 1026 21.00 -4.22 55.84
CA LEU A 1026 21.27 -2.81 56.12
C LEU A 1026 20.02 -2.02 56.56
N GLY A 1027 18.85 -2.66 56.63
CA GLY A 1027 17.60 -2.04 57.09
C GLY A 1027 17.01 -1.02 56.11
N ASN A 1028 16.15 -0.13 56.61
CA ASN A 1028 15.42 0.88 55.82
C ASN A 1028 16.25 2.10 55.43
N SER A 1029 17.52 1.87 55.06
CA SER A 1029 18.43 2.93 54.64
C SER A 1029 17.90 3.65 53.39
N VAL A 1030 17.94 4.99 53.40
CA VAL A 1030 17.43 5.83 52.31
C VAL A 1030 18.55 6.12 51.32
N VAL A 1031 18.22 6.09 50.04
CA VAL A 1031 19.07 6.48 48.93
C VAL A 1031 18.44 7.67 48.21
N GLU A 1032 19.24 8.71 48.00
CA GLU A 1032 18.85 9.87 47.21
C GLU A 1032 19.41 9.72 45.79
N ILE A 1033 18.52 9.82 44.79
CA ILE A 1033 18.87 9.89 43.37
C ILE A 1033 18.48 11.27 42.86
N THR A 1034 19.45 12.05 42.42
CA THR A 1034 19.24 13.36 41.81
C THR A 1034 19.40 13.25 40.30
N TYR A 1035 18.35 13.58 39.56
CA TYR A 1035 18.41 13.80 38.11
C TYR A 1035 18.38 15.30 37.82
N THR A 1036 19.41 15.82 37.16
CA THR A 1036 19.47 17.22 36.73
C THR A 1036 19.54 17.29 35.22
N PHE A 1037 18.61 18.02 34.63
CA PHE A 1037 18.57 18.34 33.21
C PHE A 1037 18.98 19.80 33.05
N ASP A 1038 20.14 20.03 32.46
CA ASP A 1038 20.70 21.34 32.15
C ASP A 1038 20.95 21.42 30.63
N ALA A 1039 21.04 22.63 30.07
CA ALA A 1039 21.18 22.84 28.64
C ALA A 1039 22.38 22.02 28.08
N GLY A 1040 22.06 21.01 27.26
CA GLY A 1040 23.03 20.11 26.63
C GLY A 1040 23.56 18.95 27.48
N ASN A 1041 23.33 18.89 28.79
CA ASN A 1041 23.90 17.83 29.67
C ASN A 1041 22.89 17.27 30.68
N ILE A 1042 22.96 15.96 30.91
CA ILE A 1042 22.19 15.29 31.97
C ILE A 1042 23.15 14.83 33.07
N LEU A 1043 22.86 15.19 34.31
CA LEU A 1043 23.63 14.76 35.48
C LEU A 1043 22.78 13.81 36.31
N ILE A 1044 23.32 12.62 36.60
CA ILE A 1044 22.74 11.67 37.56
C ILE A 1044 23.70 11.59 38.74
N ARG A 1045 23.20 11.91 39.93
CA ARG A 1045 23.94 11.79 41.19
C ARG A 1045 23.20 10.87 42.13
N CYS A 1046 23.94 9.98 42.78
CA CYS A 1046 23.40 9.02 43.72
C CYS A 1046 24.17 9.09 45.04
N LYS A 1047 23.43 9.15 46.15
CA LYS A 1047 24.00 9.21 47.49
C LYS A 1047 23.20 8.33 48.44
N GLY A 1048 23.85 7.30 48.98
CA GLY A 1048 23.32 6.53 50.09
C GLY A 1048 23.52 7.28 51.42
N ASP A 1049 22.71 6.96 52.41
CA ASP A 1049 22.98 7.38 53.78
C ASP A 1049 24.32 6.81 54.32
N LYS A 1050 24.73 7.24 55.51
CA LYS A 1050 25.98 6.80 56.13
C LYS A 1050 26.02 5.29 56.38
N SER A 1051 24.88 4.63 56.57
CA SER A 1051 24.79 3.17 56.78
C SER A 1051 25.23 2.37 55.56
N LEU A 1052 25.05 2.93 54.36
CA LEU A 1052 25.36 2.28 53.08
C LEU A 1052 26.82 2.49 52.60
N THR A 1053 27.60 3.33 53.30
CA THR A 1053 28.98 3.63 52.91
C THR A 1053 29.87 2.39 53.01
N GLY A 1054 30.55 2.04 51.91
CA GLY A 1054 31.43 0.86 51.86
C GLY A 1054 30.71 -0.49 51.85
N LYS A 1055 29.39 -0.51 51.63
CA LYS A 1055 28.55 -1.72 51.64
C LYS A 1055 28.33 -2.35 50.26
N GLY A 1056 29.05 -1.89 49.24
CA GLY A 1056 28.97 -2.48 47.90
C GLY A 1056 27.75 -2.08 47.07
N ILE A 1057 27.08 -0.97 47.41
CA ILE A 1057 26.05 -0.37 46.54
C ILE A 1057 26.67 0.10 45.23
N LYS A 1058 25.92 0.00 44.12
CA LYS A 1058 26.40 0.38 42.78
C LYS A 1058 25.33 1.14 42.00
N LEU A 1059 25.76 2.13 41.22
CA LEU A 1059 24.93 2.75 40.19
C LEU A 1059 25.16 2.01 38.87
N VAL A 1060 24.09 1.47 38.30
CA VAL A 1060 24.10 0.74 37.02
C VAL A 1060 23.36 1.56 35.98
N LEU A 1061 24.02 1.81 34.84
CA LEU A 1061 23.51 2.58 33.71
C LEU A 1061 23.55 1.70 32.45
N PRO A 1062 22.41 1.11 32.06
CA PRO A 1062 22.32 0.30 30.85
C PRO A 1062 22.24 1.21 29.61
N VAL A 1063 23.38 1.59 29.03
CA VAL A 1063 23.43 2.54 27.91
C VAL A 1063 23.04 1.85 26.61
N ILE A 1064 22.01 2.33 25.92
CA ILE A 1064 21.56 1.75 24.64
C ILE A 1064 22.62 1.95 23.57
N SER A 1065 23.06 0.84 22.98
CA SER A 1065 24.02 0.86 21.88
C SER A 1065 23.88 -0.37 21.00
N ASP A 1066 23.75 -0.12 19.70
CA ASP A 1066 23.71 -1.16 18.67
C ASP A 1066 25.04 -1.96 18.69
N PRO A 1067 25.03 -3.28 18.50
CA PRO A 1067 26.24 -4.09 18.37
C PRO A 1067 27.25 -3.58 17.32
N GLU A 1068 26.83 -2.85 16.29
CA GLU A 1068 27.70 -2.27 15.26
C GLU A 1068 28.37 -0.95 15.69
N GLU A 1069 27.90 -0.31 16.77
CA GLU A 1069 28.44 0.95 17.27
C GLU A 1069 29.77 0.77 18.01
N LYS A 1070 30.73 1.64 17.70
CA LYS A 1070 32.06 1.61 18.31
C LYS A 1070 32.05 2.26 19.69
N VAL A 1071 32.60 1.55 20.67
CA VAL A 1071 32.70 1.99 22.06
C VAL A 1071 34.15 2.17 22.44
N ARG A 1072 34.45 3.29 23.11
CA ARG A 1072 35.75 3.56 23.73
C ARG A 1072 35.56 3.85 25.20
N ARG A 1073 36.40 3.27 26.04
CA ARG A 1073 36.42 3.51 27.48
C ARG A 1073 37.81 3.95 27.91
N ASN A 1074 37.89 5.04 28.67
CA ASN A 1074 39.13 5.54 29.24
C ASN A 1074 38.91 5.96 30.70
N GLY A 1075 39.29 5.10 31.65
CA GLY A 1075 39.16 5.38 33.08
C GLY A 1075 37.71 5.64 33.52
N ASN A 1076 37.39 6.92 33.71
CA ASN A 1076 36.07 7.42 34.13
C ASN A 1076 35.20 7.95 32.98
N GLU A 1077 35.61 7.77 31.72
CA GLU A 1077 34.87 8.21 30.55
C GLU A 1077 34.51 7.03 29.62
N LEU A 1078 33.27 7.03 29.12
CA LEU A 1078 32.77 6.15 28.07
C LEU A 1078 32.29 7.00 26.89
N SER A 1079 32.72 6.64 25.68
CA SER A 1079 32.30 7.28 24.43
C SER A 1079 31.73 6.23 23.48
N ILE A 1080 30.53 6.49 22.95
CA ILE A 1080 29.86 5.63 21.95
C ILE A 1080 29.70 6.43 20.67
N LYS A 1081 30.30 5.96 19.57
CA LYS A 1081 30.16 6.61 18.27
C LYS A 1081 28.83 6.20 17.64
N LYS A 1082 27.88 7.13 17.65
CA LYS A 1082 26.60 7.05 16.94
C LYS A 1082 26.80 7.45 15.48
N GLN A 1083 25.77 7.26 14.65
CA GLN A 1083 25.83 7.53 13.21
C GLN A 1083 26.34 8.96 12.88
N ASN A 1084 25.86 9.99 13.60
CA ASN A 1084 26.14 11.39 13.31
C ASN A 1084 26.64 12.20 14.53
N CYS A 1085 26.97 11.55 15.64
CA CYS A 1085 27.41 12.20 16.88
C CYS A 1085 28.17 11.21 17.77
N SER A 1086 28.62 11.66 18.94
CA SER A 1086 29.19 10.82 19.98
C SER A 1086 28.40 11.01 21.27
N LEU A 1087 27.97 9.90 21.89
CA LEU A 1087 27.38 9.92 23.23
C LEU A 1087 28.50 9.72 24.25
N ILE A 1088 28.62 10.64 25.20
CA ILE A 1088 29.69 10.66 26.19
C ILE A 1088 29.11 10.54 27.59
N LEU A 1089 29.66 9.62 28.40
CA LEU A 1089 29.39 9.50 29.83
C LEU A 1089 30.68 9.73 30.60
N LYS A 1090 30.67 10.67 31.55
CA LYS A 1090 31.81 10.98 32.42
C LYS A 1090 31.41 10.80 33.87
N SER A 1091 32.17 10.01 34.61
CA SER A 1091 31.92 9.72 36.02
C SER A 1091 32.96 10.38 36.95
N ASN A 1092 32.57 10.63 38.20
CA ASN A 1092 33.49 11.02 39.26
C ASN A 1092 34.36 9.82 39.76
N SER A 1093 34.02 8.59 39.38
CA SER A 1093 34.75 7.36 39.70
C SER A 1093 34.96 6.48 38.46
N MET A 1094 35.67 5.37 38.61
CA MET A 1094 36.00 4.48 37.48
C MET A 1094 34.75 3.82 36.88
N LEU A 1095 34.62 3.85 35.55
CA LEU A 1095 33.54 3.18 34.84
C LEU A 1095 33.89 1.71 34.59
N GLN A 1096 33.09 0.81 35.16
CA GLN A 1096 33.17 -0.62 34.89
C GLN A 1096 32.10 -1.03 33.87
N ILE A 1097 32.34 -2.12 33.15
CA ILE A 1097 31.32 -2.74 32.28
C ILE A 1097 31.06 -4.12 32.85
N ALA A 1098 29.81 -4.42 33.21
CA ALA A 1098 29.42 -5.74 33.69
C ALA A 1098 29.57 -6.79 32.57
N PRO A 1099 29.56 -8.11 32.88
CA PRO A 1099 29.63 -9.15 31.86
C PRO A 1099 28.59 -8.96 30.76
N THR A 1100 28.99 -9.15 29.50
CA THR A 1100 28.14 -9.01 28.32
C THR A 1100 28.18 -10.28 27.47
N ASP A 1101 27.28 -10.38 26.49
CA ASP A 1101 27.36 -11.41 25.45
C ASP A 1101 28.59 -11.19 24.55
N PRO A 1102 28.98 -12.16 23.69
CA PRO A 1102 30.20 -12.07 22.86
C PRO A 1102 30.30 -10.84 21.96
N ASN A 1103 29.18 -10.17 21.65
CA ASN A 1103 29.15 -8.93 20.88
C ASN A 1103 29.41 -7.67 21.71
N GLY A 1104 29.69 -7.81 23.01
CA GLY A 1104 29.96 -6.67 23.90
C GLY A 1104 28.70 -5.94 24.38
N ARG A 1105 27.51 -6.53 24.23
CA ARG A 1105 26.22 -5.99 24.68
C ARG A 1105 25.42 -7.05 25.43
N ILE A 1106 24.38 -6.61 26.15
CA ILE A 1106 23.28 -7.48 26.60
C ILE A 1106 22.04 -7.09 25.82
N PHE A 1107 21.43 -8.03 25.11
CA PHE A 1107 20.17 -7.79 24.42
C PHE A 1107 18.99 -7.92 25.39
N ASN A 1108 17.93 -7.14 25.23
CA ASN A 1108 16.66 -7.36 25.93
C ASN A 1108 15.54 -7.34 24.88
N PRO A 1109 14.74 -8.41 24.75
CA PRO A 1109 13.69 -8.49 23.74
C PRO A 1109 12.47 -7.60 24.05
N VAL A 1110 12.44 -6.97 25.23
CA VAL A 1110 11.39 -6.07 25.67
C VAL A 1110 12.07 -4.79 26.18
N PRO A 1111 12.27 -3.77 25.33
CA PRO A 1111 11.59 -3.52 24.05
C PRO A 1111 12.40 -3.83 22.79
N GLY A 1112 13.48 -4.63 22.88
CA GLY A 1112 14.33 -5.00 21.74
C GLY A 1112 15.58 -4.14 21.57
N PHE A 1113 16.19 -3.72 22.68
CA PHE A 1113 17.43 -2.96 22.73
C PHE A 1113 18.63 -3.82 23.10
N SER A 1114 19.81 -3.30 22.78
CA SER A 1114 21.10 -3.82 23.23
C SER A 1114 21.75 -2.78 24.12
N PHE A 1115 22.29 -3.21 25.25
CA PHE A 1115 22.81 -2.34 26.29
C PHE A 1115 24.28 -2.59 26.58
N ILE A 1116 24.99 -1.53 26.94
CA ILE A 1116 26.28 -1.59 27.64
C ILE A 1116 25.99 -1.40 29.13
N PRO A 1117 26.22 -2.42 29.97
CA PRO A 1117 25.95 -2.34 31.41
C PRO A 1117 27.08 -1.57 32.12
N VAL A 1118 27.00 -0.24 32.14
CA VAL A 1118 27.98 0.59 32.83
C VAL A 1118 27.72 0.53 34.33
N VAL A 1119 28.76 0.24 35.11
CA VAL A 1119 28.68 0.11 36.57
C VAL A 1119 29.62 1.12 37.21
N ILE A 1120 29.10 1.86 38.18
CA ILE A 1120 29.80 2.92 38.91
C ILE A 1120 29.74 2.59 40.39
N GLU A 1121 30.91 2.54 41.03
CA GLU A 1121 31.02 2.35 42.48
C GLU A 1121 31.21 3.71 43.18
N PRO A 1122 30.82 3.84 44.46
CA PRO A 1122 30.96 5.07 45.22
C PRO A 1122 32.39 5.63 45.21
N GLY A 1123 32.52 6.93 44.95
CA GLY A 1123 33.79 7.63 45.11
C GLY A 1123 34.20 7.79 46.59
N PRO A 1124 35.36 8.42 46.87
CA PRO A 1124 35.87 8.59 48.24
C PRO A 1124 34.90 9.30 49.21
N ASN A 1125 34.01 10.14 48.69
CA ASN A 1125 33.00 10.88 49.46
C ASN A 1125 31.66 10.12 49.60
N GLY A 1126 31.59 8.87 49.12
CA GLY A 1126 30.37 8.05 49.14
C GLY A 1126 29.36 8.37 48.03
N GLU A 1127 29.66 9.32 47.15
CA GLU A 1127 28.78 9.76 46.06
C GLU A 1127 29.18 9.13 44.71
N MET A 1128 28.19 8.75 43.91
CA MET A 1128 28.34 8.32 42.53
C MET A 1128 27.74 9.39 41.63
N GLU A 1129 28.50 9.90 40.68
CA GLU A 1129 28.06 10.98 39.80
C GLU A 1129 28.44 10.68 38.35
N VAL A 1130 27.49 10.85 37.43
CA VAL A 1130 27.71 10.72 35.99
C VAL A 1130 27.09 11.90 35.23
N THR A 1131 27.86 12.49 34.33
CA THR A 1131 27.37 13.46 33.33
C THR A 1131 27.25 12.78 31.98
N ILE A 1132 26.14 13.03 31.29
CA ILE A 1132 25.81 12.49 29.97
C ILE A 1132 25.69 13.66 29.00
N ALA A 1133 26.40 13.60 27.89
CA ALA A 1133 26.45 14.65 26.89
C ALA A 1133 26.46 14.08 25.47
N VAL A 1134 26.03 14.88 24.49
CA VAL A 1134 26.11 14.54 23.06
C VAL A 1134 27.00 15.53 22.33
N GLU A 1135 28.12 15.04 21.81
CA GLU A 1135 29.11 15.81 21.06
C GLU A 1135 28.95 15.58 19.54
N LYS A 1136 29.31 16.57 18.72
CA LYS A 1136 29.25 16.48 17.24
C LYS A 1136 30.31 15.52 16.68
#